data_AF-A0A7M7PR65-F1
#
_entry.id   AF-A0A7M7PR65-F1
#
_cell.length_a   1.000
_cell.length_b   1.000
_cell.length_c   1.000
_cell.angle_alpha   90.00
_cell.angle_beta   90.00
_cell.angle_gamma   90.00
#
_symmetry.space_group_name_H-M   'P 1'
#
loop_
_entity.id
_entity.type
_entity.pdbx_description
1 polymer ?
#
loop_
_entity_poly.entity_id
_entity_poly.type
_entity_poly.pdbx_seq_one_letter_code
_entity_poly.pdbx_strand_id
1 'polypeptide(L)'
;MGKSSTSSERVARELGSNSKIRTSCPHHDQSQQPYSLRRKAASTLCSGRWDLSSSPGSSPMTRAKRSRLSSHTDTQGSGGTTGDDNFLESLMPDEILIKILSYLLEKDLCNVACVCKRFNTLASDLTLWKRLYQSVYELSLPLLRPGPTKFKFVQPDKLDVPNIWKESFKTLYSAVHVKPGYAAFMHDSPELFKGRDIQYYDTIDEALSSVEGNEYTLILVHEGVYTGEWLYIDTPVCILGAAPGHIPDSVIVENSKESTFRFIEGCEDAYLGYISIRFNPESNSNQPHHKHSCVEVDANCSPTIDSCNIRSRSQVGAAVSVSGRRASPTIKNCVISDCENVGLFINDHAEGLYLDNEISGNALAGIWVKNYANPIIRRSHIHHGRDVGVFTFDNGMGYFDRCDIHHNRIAGFEVKAGANPTVVHCEIHHGQTGGIYVHENGRGEFIENKIHSNTFAGVWVTSNSDPTIRGNEIFNGHQGGVYIFGEGRGLIEHNDIHSNALAGIQIRTNSNPIIRNNRIHDGQHGGIYVHEKGKGLIIENEVYSNTLAGVWVTTGSCPELRRNRIHSGKQVGVYFYDNGHGTLEDNDIFNHMYSGVQIRTGSNPIIKRNKIWGGQNGGILVYNGGLGVLERNEIFDNAMAGVWIKTDSNPHLRYNKIHDGRDGGICIFNGGRGILEENEIFRNTQAGVLISSQSHPRLKRNKIYDGLAAGIEITNNANAYLEGNHVFNNKFAGICLATGVNPEMKDNKVYGNKNAIEKAVKCGRCLYKISSYTSYPMHDFYRCKTCNTTDRNAICVNCIRRCHAGHDVEFVTHDRFFCDCGAGTLSLQCQLAGEPTKDTDTLYDSAAPIESHTLMVN
;
A
#
# COMPACT_ATOMS: atom_id res chain seq x y z
N MET A 1 38.17 -38.32 20.58
CA MET A 1 38.80 -37.51 19.50
C MET A 1 37.70 -37.21 18.49
N GLY A 2 37.27 -36.01 18.14
CA GLY A 2 37.53 -34.62 18.53
C GLY A 2 36.24 -33.80 18.31
N LYS A 3 36.14 -32.65 18.97
CA LYS A 3 34.95 -31.82 19.24
C LYS A 3 34.54 -30.89 18.07
N SER A 4 33.25 -30.51 18.01
CA SER A 4 32.75 -29.12 17.79
C SER A 4 31.24 -29.10 18.15
N SER A 5 30.76 -28.60 19.30
CA SER A 5 30.70 -27.25 19.91
C SER A 5 29.69 -26.30 19.25
N THR A 6 28.57 -26.16 19.96
CA THR A 6 27.46 -25.20 19.88
C THR A 6 27.81 -23.81 20.42
N SER A 7 27.15 -22.76 19.92
CA SER A 7 26.77 -21.48 20.57
C SER A 7 26.19 -20.57 19.46
N SER A 8 25.01 -19.96 19.50
CA SER A 8 24.21 -19.25 20.51
C SER A 8 24.90 -18.01 21.09
N GLU A 9 24.69 -16.84 20.46
CA GLU A 9 24.91 -15.55 21.11
C GLU A 9 23.67 -14.67 20.98
N ARG A 10 23.07 -14.43 22.15
CA ARG A 10 22.20 -13.30 22.48
C ARG A 10 23.07 -12.05 22.59
N VAL A 11 22.63 -10.93 22.02
CA VAL A 11 23.04 -9.60 22.50
C VAL A 11 21.78 -8.79 22.78
N ALA A 12 21.60 -8.46 24.04
CA ALA A 12 20.64 -7.51 24.57
C ALA A 12 21.42 -6.44 25.36
N ARG A 13 20.81 -5.25 25.49
CA ARG A 13 21.26 -3.99 26.15
C ARG A 13 21.86 -3.00 25.13
N GLU A 14 21.50 -1.71 25.08
CA GLU A 14 21.00 -0.79 26.12
C GLU A 14 19.95 0.18 25.55
N LEU A 15 18.82 0.35 26.24
CA LEU A 15 17.89 1.48 26.05
C LEU A 15 18.24 2.54 27.09
N GLY A 16 18.93 3.59 26.64
CA GLY A 16 19.15 4.82 27.39
C GLY A 16 17.91 5.71 27.30
N SER A 17 17.31 5.96 28.46
CA SER A 17 16.30 6.98 28.71
C SER A 17 16.81 8.37 28.35
N ASN A 18 16.03 9.14 27.58
CA ASN A 18 16.00 10.59 27.72
C ASN A 18 14.66 11.16 27.27
N SER A 19 13.84 11.41 28.29
CA SER A 19 12.68 12.26 28.26
C SER A 19 13.09 13.72 28.02
N LYS A 20 12.62 14.32 26.93
CA LYS A 20 12.44 15.77 26.86
C LYS A 20 11.10 16.10 26.22
N ILE A 21 10.16 16.34 27.12
CA ILE A 21 8.94 17.12 26.94
C ILE A 21 9.32 18.44 26.25
N ARG A 22 8.73 18.71 25.08
CA ARG A 22 8.55 20.07 24.57
C ARG A 22 7.13 20.23 24.07
N THR A 23 6.32 20.76 24.98
CA THR A 23 5.07 21.44 24.73
C THR A 23 5.34 22.74 23.95
N SER A 24 4.68 22.92 22.80
CA SER A 24 4.32 24.24 22.27
C SER A 24 3.30 24.11 21.15
N CYS A 25 2.03 24.31 21.50
CA CYS A 25 1.05 24.89 20.58
C CYS A 25 1.47 26.33 20.24
N PRO A 26 1.02 26.85 19.09
CA PRO A 26 0.01 27.90 19.20
C PRO A 26 -1.11 27.83 18.15
N HIS A 27 -2.31 28.14 18.66
CA HIS A 27 -3.36 28.99 18.09
C HIS A 27 -3.90 28.75 16.68
N HIS A 28 -5.16 28.29 16.67
CA HIS A 28 -6.31 28.88 15.99
C HIS A 28 -6.04 30.11 15.13
N ASP A 29 -6.43 30.02 13.86
CA ASP A 29 -7.13 31.12 13.23
C ASP A 29 -8.27 30.61 12.33
N GLN A 30 -9.44 31.21 12.54
CA GLN A 30 -10.69 31.00 11.81
C GLN A 30 -10.85 32.14 10.80
N SER A 31 -11.14 31.83 9.53
CA SER A 31 -12.07 32.62 8.68
C SER A 31 -12.06 32.04 7.26
N GLN A 32 -13.16 31.45 6.81
CA GLN A 32 -14.30 32.05 6.10
C GLN A 32 -14.29 31.60 4.63
N GLN A 33 -15.13 30.61 4.34
CA GLN A 33 -15.76 30.47 3.04
C GLN A 33 -16.83 31.56 2.86
N PRO A 34 -17.09 31.97 1.61
CA PRO A 34 -18.48 32.00 1.19
C PRO A 34 -18.64 31.46 -0.24
N TYR A 35 -19.61 30.56 -0.45
CA TYR A 35 -20.64 30.71 -1.50
C TYR A 35 -21.63 29.53 -1.42
N SER A 36 -22.82 29.84 -0.92
CA SER A 36 -24.03 29.04 -1.03
C SER A 36 -24.76 29.35 -2.36
N LEU A 37 -25.37 28.34 -3.00
CA LEU A 37 -26.80 28.32 -3.36
C LEU A 37 -27.21 27.05 -4.17
N ARG A 38 -28.02 26.20 -3.51
CA ARG A 38 -29.33 25.64 -3.96
C ARG A 38 -29.47 24.98 -5.36
N ARG A 39 -29.77 23.66 -5.40
CA ARG A 39 -31.15 23.08 -5.49
C ARG A 39 -31.19 21.55 -5.70
N LYS A 40 -32.10 20.94 -4.93
CA LYS A 40 -33.01 19.81 -5.22
C LYS A 40 -32.44 18.40 -5.44
N ALA A 41 -32.58 17.59 -4.40
CA ALA A 41 -32.60 16.13 -4.43
C ALA A 41 -33.98 15.60 -4.89
N ALA A 42 -33.97 14.58 -5.73
CA ALA A 42 -35.12 13.72 -6.04
C ALA A 42 -34.74 12.28 -5.66
N SER A 43 -35.46 11.73 -4.69
CA SER A 43 -35.41 10.34 -4.25
C SER A 43 -36.31 9.49 -5.16
N THR A 44 -35.75 8.47 -5.80
CA THR A 44 -36.53 7.44 -6.50
C THR A 44 -36.45 6.14 -5.71
N LEU A 45 -37.59 5.72 -5.18
CA LEU A 45 -37.82 4.41 -4.58
C LEU A 45 -37.88 3.34 -5.69
N CYS A 46 -37.20 2.21 -5.50
CA CYS A 46 -37.50 0.96 -6.19
C CYS A 46 -38.05 -0.04 -5.17
N SER A 47 -39.38 -0.16 -5.17
CA SER A 47 -40.14 -1.19 -4.48
C SER A 47 -40.41 -2.36 -5.43
N GLY A 48 -39.81 -3.52 -5.16
CA GLY A 48 -40.21 -4.79 -5.78
C GLY A 48 -41.17 -5.54 -4.86
N ARG A 49 -42.47 -5.48 -5.16
CA ARG A 49 -43.50 -6.38 -4.59
C ARG A 49 -43.74 -7.52 -5.57
N TRP A 50 -43.88 -8.73 -5.04
CA TRP A 50 -44.27 -9.93 -5.76
C TRP A 50 -45.80 -10.06 -5.78
N ASP A 51 -46.30 -10.42 -6.95
CA ASP A 51 -47.69 -10.71 -7.28
C ASP A 51 -48.13 -12.07 -6.71
N LEU A 52 -49.36 -12.14 -6.21
CA LEU A 52 -50.18 -13.35 -6.31
C LEU A 52 -51.61 -12.98 -6.69
N SER A 53 -52.09 -13.74 -7.66
CA SER A 53 -53.33 -13.65 -8.42
C SER A 53 -54.58 -13.89 -7.57
N SER A 54 -55.68 -13.23 -7.94
CA SER A 54 -57.04 -13.59 -7.54
C SER A 54 -58.02 -13.29 -8.67
N SER A 55 -59.10 -14.10 -8.78
CA SER A 55 -60.50 -13.70 -9.08
C SER A 55 -61.35 -14.88 -9.62
N PRO A 56 -62.71 -14.83 -9.63
CA PRO A 56 -63.62 -13.81 -9.05
C PRO A 56 -64.86 -14.35 -8.28
N GLY A 57 -65.55 -13.46 -7.55
CA GLY A 57 -66.92 -13.70 -7.07
C GLY A 57 -67.58 -12.58 -6.25
N SER A 58 -68.07 -11.53 -6.95
CA SER A 58 -69.19 -10.61 -6.61
C SER A 58 -69.16 -9.67 -5.38
N SER A 59 -69.22 -8.37 -5.70
CA SER A 59 -69.48 -7.17 -4.85
C SER A 59 -70.99 -6.96 -4.56
N PRO A 60 -71.49 -5.81 -4.03
CA PRO A 60 -70.88 -4.67 -3.31
C PRO A 60 -71.69 -4.22 -2.05
N MET A 61 -71.19 -3.24 -1.27
CA MET A 61 -71.87 -1.94 -1.04
C MET A 61 -71.05 -0.97 -0.14
N THR A 62 -71.14 0.29 -0.55
CA THR A 62 -70.59 1.58 -0.06
C THR A 62 -71.01 1.93 1.39
N ARG A 63 -70.46 2.87 2.18
CA ARG A 63 -69.89 4.21 1.91
C ARG A 63 -69.32 4.84 3.22
N ALA A 64 -68.43 5.82 3.04
CA ALA A 64 -68.22 7.07 3.81
C ALA A 64 -67.39 7.10 5.11
N LYS A 65 -66.28 7.84 5.02
CA LYS A 65 -65.54 8.52 6.11
C LYS A 65 -66.33 9.71 6.65
N ARG A 66 -66.29 9.95 7.97
CA ARG A 66 -66.09 11.29 8.57
C ARG A 66 -65.66 11.21 10.05
N SER A 67 -65.26 12.36 10.56
CA SER A 67 -64.18 12.61 11.51
C SER A 67 -64.60 13.20 12.87
N ARG A 68 -63.67 13.14 13.84
CA ARG A 68 -63.35 14.07 14.95
C ARG A 68 -64.17 14.03 16.26
N LEU A 69 -63.42 13.68 17.33
CA LEU A 69 -63.16 14.39 18.61
C LEU A 69 -64.25 15.20 19.36
N SER A 70 -64.23 14.93 20.67
CA SER A 70 -64.30 15.79 21.87
C SER A 70 -65.62 16.06 22.62
N SER A 71 -65.61 15.59 23.87
CA SER A 71 -65.97 16.22 25.16
C SER A 71 -67.42 16.60 25.53
N HIS A 72 -67.81 16.01 26.67
CA HIS A 72 -68.69 16.47 27.77
C HIS A 72 -70.11 16.99 27.48
N THR A 73 -71.10 16.35 28.10
CA THR A 73 -72.00 16.97 29.11
C THR A 73 -72.95 15.92 29.72
N ASP A 74 -73.18 16.03 31.03
CA ASP A 74 -74.17 15.29 31.81
C ASP A 74 -75.61 15.61 31.39
N THR A 75 -76.51 14.63 31.44
CA THR A 75 -77.92 14.83 31.84
C THR A 75 -78.60 13.53 32.25
N GLN A 76 -79.36 13.62 33.34
CA GLN A 76 -80.15 12.58 33.99
C GLN A 76 -81.31 12.04 33.14
N GLY A 77 -81.77 10.80 33.40
CA GLY A 77 -83.17 10.43 33.17
C GLY A 77 -83.49 8.98 32.82
N SER A 78 -83.83 8.20 33.85
CA SER A 78 -84.85 7.12 33.89
C SER A 78 -84.76 5.90 32.95
N GLY A 79 -84.25 4.80 33.52
CA GLY A 79 -85.09 3.67 33.98
C GLY A 79 -85.88 2.86 32.95
N GLY A 80 -85.34 1.69 32.60
CA GLY A 80 -86.07 0.60 31.94
C GLY A 80 -85.25 -0.70 32.00
N THR A 81 -85.51 -1.50 33.02
CA THR A 81 -84.87 -2.78 33.37
C THR A 81 -85.12 -3.89 32.36
N THR A 82 -84.06 -4.54 31.87
CA THR A 82 -84.06 -5.98 31.52
C THR A 82 -82.64 -6.55 31.60
N GLY A 83 -82.46 -7.58 32.44
CA GLY A 83 -81.54 -8.69 32.17
C GLY A 83 -80.06 -8.45 32.42
N ASP A 84 -79.65 -8.68 33.67
CA ASP A 84 -78.29 -8.94 34.11
C ASP A 84 -77.63 -10.12 33.38
N ASP A 85 -76.93 -9.87 32.27
CA ASP A 85 -75.91 -10.81 31.75
C ASP A 85 -74.53 -10.16 31.52
N ASN A 86 -74.38 -8.85 31.75
CA ASN A 86 -73.13 -8.10 31.49
C ASN A 86 -72.50 -7.44 32.73
N PHE A 87 -72.78 -7.96 33.93
CA PHE A 87 -72.31 -7.33 35.18
C PHE A 87 -70.77 -7.41 35.36
N LEU A 88 -70.11 -8.41 34.78
CA LEU A 88 -68.66 -8.60 34.90
C LEU A 88 -67.83 -7.85 33.84
N GLU A 89 -68.41 -7.52 32.67
CA GLU A 89 -67.68 -6.87 31.58
C GLU A 89 -67.49 -5.36 31.76
N SER A 90 -68.17 -4.69 32.69
CA SER A 90 -68.12 -3.22 32.81
C SER A 90 -67.37 -2.68 34.04
N LEU A 91 -66.99 -3.53 35.00
CA LEU A 91 -66.50 -3.08 36.31
C LEU A 91 -65.05 -3.44 36.66
N MET A 92 -64.42 -4.41 35.97
CA MET A 92 -63.00 -4.70 36.20
C MET A 92 -62.11 -3.83 35.31
N PRO A 93 -61.18 -3.04 35.89
CA PRO A 93 -60.14 -2.33 35.14
C PRO A 93 -59.30 -3.29 34.29
N ASP A 94 -58.88 -2.83 33.12
CA ASP A 94 -58.06 -3.60 32.18
C ASP A 94 -56.75 -4.05 32.83
N GLU A 95 -56.19 -3.28 33.77
CA GLU A 95 -54.97 -3.62 34.51
C GLU A 95 -55.15 -4.85 35.41
N ILE A 96 -56.31 -4.99 36.05
CA ILE A 96 -56.64 -6.17 36.87
C ILE A 96 -56.81 -7.38 35.97
N LEU A 97 -57.52 -7.22 34.84
CA LEU A 97 -57.67 -8.29 33.86
C LEU A 97 -56.32 -8.71 33.28
N ILE A 98 -55.46 -7.79 32.85
CA ILE A 98 -54.11 -8.10 32.36
C ILE A 98 -53.28 -8.80 33.45
N LYS A 99 -53.42 -8.41 34.72
CA LYS A 99 -52.76 -9.10 35.83
C LYS A 99 -53.29 -10.53 36.02
N ILE A 100 -54.60 -10.76 35.90
CA ILE A 100 -55.18 -12.11 35.92
C ILE A 100 -54.69 -12.93 34.71
N LEU A 101 -54.76 -12.37 33.51
CA LEU A 101 -54.29 -13.00 32.28
C LEU A 101 -52.79 -13.30 32.33
N SER A 102 -51.98 -12.56 33.10
CA SER A 102 -50.55 -12.83 33.26
C SER A 102 -50.21 -14.16 33.95
N TYR A 103 -51.20 -14.84 34.54
CA TYR A 103 -51.06 -16.19 35.11
C TYR A 103 -51.47 -17.30 34.12
N LEU A 104 -51.96 -16.95 32.93
CA LEU A 104 -52.38 -17.90 31.90
C LEU A 104 -51.22 -18.25 30.96
N LEU A 105 -51.25 -19.47 30.44
CA LEU A 105 -50.33 -19.94 29.41
C LEU A 105 -50.81 -19.57 28.00
N GLU A 106 -49.94 -19.76 27.01
CA GLU A 106 -50.15 -19.35 25.62
C GLU A 106 -51.45 -19.87 24.99
N LYS A 107 -51.82 -21.14 25.21
CA LYS A 107 -53.07 -21.71 24.65
C LYS A 107 -54.29 -21.10 25.32
N ASP A 108 -54.24 -20.90 26.65
CA ASP A 108 -55.34 -20.28 27.39
C ASP A 108 -55.54 -18.82 26.99
N LEU A 109 -54.45 -18.07 26.80
CA LEU A 109 -54.50 -16.71 26.28
C LEU A 109 -55.11 -16.65 24.86
N CYS A 110 -54.78 -17.63 24.00
CA CYS A 110 -55.41 -17.73 22.69
C CYS A 110 -56.91 -18.07 22.79
N ASN A 111 -57.29 -18.94 23.72
CA ASN A 111 -58.70 -19.28 23.97
C ASN A 111 -59.48 -18.06 24.50
N VAL A 112 -58.92 -17.32 25.45
CA VAL A 112 -59.47 -16.05 25.96
C VAL A 112 -59.64 -15.04 24.81
N ALA A 113 -58.66 -14.96 23.90
CA ALA A 113 -58.73 -14.04 22.77
C ALA A 113 -59.88 -14.35 21.80
N CYS A 114 -60.46 -15.56 21.83
CA CYS A 114 -61.61 -15.95 21.02
C CYS A 114 -62.96 -15.59 21.66
N VAL A 115 -63.00 -15.17 22.93
CA VAL A 115 -64.25 -14.93 23.68
C VAL A 115 -64.99 -13.69 23.17
N CYS A 116 -64.33 -12.53 23.19
CA CYS A 116 -64.91 -11.27 22.69
C CYS A 116 -63.80 -10.29 22.27
N LYS A 117 -64.17 -9.17 21.63
CA LYS A 117 -63.21 -8.17 21.14
C LYS A 117 -62.35 -7.54 22.25
N ARG A 118 -62.94 -7.31 23.43
CA ARG A 118 -62.21 -6.76 24.59
C ARG A 118 -61.14 -7.74 25.06
N PHE A 119 -61.52 -9.01 25.28
CA PHE A 119 -60.57 -10.06 25.65
C PHE A 119 -59.52 -10.33 24.57
N ASN A 120 -59.87 -10.23 23.28
CA ASN A 120 -58.89 -10.33 22.19
C ASN A 120 -57.79 -9.26 22.29
N THR A 121 -58.17 -8.03 22.62
CA THR A 121 -57.25 -6.90 22.79
C THR A 121 -56.37 -7.11 24.02
N LEU A 122 -56.97 -7.44 25.17
CA LEU A 122 -56.25 -7.64 26.43
C LEU A 122 -55.33 -8.87 26.41
N ALA A 123 -55.79 -9.99 25.86
CA ALA A 123 -54.98 -11.20 25.70
C ALA A 123 -53.90 -11.06 24.62
N SER A 124 -53.89 -9.98 23.85
CA SER A 124 -52.83 -9.64 22.89
C SER A 124 -51.96 -8.49 23.37
N ASP A 125 -51.97 -8.17 24.67
CA ASP A 125 -51.13 -7.13 25.26
C ASP A 125 -49.62 -7.38 25.06
N LEU A 126 -48.87 -6.30 24.77
CA LEU A 126 -47.44 -6.37 24.49
C LEU A 126 -46.63 -6.83 25.70
N THR A 127 -46.96 -6.33 26.90
CA THR A 127 -46.21 -6.61 28.13
C THR A 127 -46.43 -8.06 28.57
N LEU A 128 -47.67 -8.55 28.42
CA LEU A 128 -48.04 -9.92 28.71
C LEU A 128 -47.27 -10.90 27.83
N TRP A 129 -47.30 -10.71 26.51
CA TRP A 129 -46.56 -11.59 25.59
C TRP A 129 -45.05 -11.44 25.71
N LYS A 130 -44.52 -10.25 26.04
CA LYS A 130 -43.10 -10.07 26.35
C LYS A 130 -42.68 -10.93 27.55
N ARG A 131 -43.41 -10.87 28.67
CA ARG A 131 -43.10 -11.66 29.86
C ARG A 131 -43.19 -13.15 29.58
N LEU A 132 -44.27 -13.58 28.90
CA LEU A 132 -44.46 -14.97 28.54
C LEU A 132 -43.33 -15.48 27.64
N TYR A 133 -42.98 -14.72 26.60
CA TYR A 133 -41.89 -15.03 25.70
C TYR A 133 -40.55 -15.16 26.43
N GLN A 134 -40.20 -14.16 27.25
CA GLN A 134 -38.95 -14.17 28.02
C GLN A 134 -38.91 -15.32 29.03
N SER A 135 -40.06 -15.74 29.58
CA SER A 135 -40.13 -16.88 30.51
C SER A 135 -39.90 -18.24 29.85
N VAL A 136 -40.19 -18.36 28.54
CA VAL A 136 -40.07 -19.62 27.79
C VAL A 136 -38.73 -19.69 27.08
N TYR A 137 -38.35 -18.61 26.39
CA TYR A 137 -37.19 -18.61 25.50
C TYR A 137 -35.95 -17.96 26.12
N GLU A 138 -36.08 -17.24 27.25
CA GLU A 138 -34.98 -16.53 27.91
C GLU A 138 -34.30 -15.44 27.04
N LEU A 139 -34.80 -15.20 25.84
CA LEU A 139 -34.28 -14.21 24.90
C LEU A 139 -34.71 -12.78 25.26
N SER A 140 -33.75 -11.87 25.31
CA SER A 140 -33.99 -10.47 25.65
C SER A 140 -34.69 -9.65 24.56
N LEU A 141 -34.61 -10.11 23.31
CA LEU A 141 -35.25 -9.51 22.14
C LEU A 141 -36.09 -10.56 21.41
N PRO A 142 -37.20 -10.18 20.75
CA PRO A 142 -37.94 -11.11 19.90
C PRO A 142 -37.04 -11.61 18.75
N LEU A 143 -37.06 -12.92 18.55
CA LEU A 143 -36.38 -13.60 17.46
C LEU A 143 -37.41 -14.03 16.41
N LEU A 144 -37.29 -13.52 15.19
CA LEU A 144 -38.10 -13.96 14.07
C LEU A 144 -37.39 -15.04 13.27
N ARG A 145 -38.18 -16.01 12.79
CA ARG A 145 -37.74 -17.05 11.87
C ARG A 145 -38.41 -16.89 10.49
N PRO A 146 -37.97 -15.93 9.64
CA PRO A 146 -38.56 -15.68 8.33
C PRO A 146 -38.38 -16.81 7.30
N GLY A 147 -37.53 -17.80 7.58
CA GLY A 147 -37.34 -19.00 6.78
C GLY A 147 -36.64 -20.08 7.60
N PRO A 148 -36.49 -21.30 7.07
CA PRO A 148 -35.99 -22.45 7.85
C PRO A 148 -34.67 -22.17 8.59
N THR A 149 -33.69 -21.58 7.91
CA THR A 149 -32.33 -21.32 8.43
C THR A 149 -32.03 -19.83 8.60
N LYS A 150 -33.08 -19.01 8.67
CA LYS A 150 -32.97 -17.55 8.77
C LYS A 150 -33.51 -17.09 10.10
N PHE A 151 -32.63 -16.45 10.87
CA PHE A 151 -32.93 -15.95 12.21
C PHE A 151 -32.63 -14.46 12.27
N LYS A 152 -33.53 -13.68 12.88
CA LYS A 152 -33.37 -12.23 12.99
C LYS A 152 -33.91 -11.72 14.31
N PHE A 153 -33.03 -11.23 15.17
CA PHE A 153 -33.41 -10.42 16.31
C PHE A 153 -33.96 -9.07 15.83
N VAL A 154 -35.09 -8.66 16.40
CA VAL A 154 -35.76 -7.41 16.02
C VAL A 154 -35.93 -6.50 17.22
N GLN A 155 -35.81 -5.20 16.98
CA GLN A 155 -36.14 -4.19 17.99
C GLN A 155 -37.65 -3.95 17.95
N PRO A 156 -38.39 -4.18 19.06
CA PRO A 156 -39.85 -4.07 19.07
C PRO A 156 -40.37 -2.73 18.55
N ASP A 157 -39.67 -1.63 18.85
CA ASP A 157 -40.09 -0.27 18.51
C ASP A 157 -39.93 0.09 17.02
N LYS A 158 -39.27 -0.76 16.22
CA LYS A 158 -38.93 -0.48 14.81
C LYS A 158 -39.86 -1.16 13.80
N LEU A 159 -40.85 -1.92 14.25
CA LEU A 159 -41.74 -2.69 13.39
C LEU A 159 -43.19 -2.30 13.62
N ASP A 160 -43.92 -2.09 12.52
CA ASP A 160 -45.35 -1.77 12.52
C ASP A 160 -46.20 -3.05 12.61
N VAL A 161 -45.86 -3.92 13.58
CA VAL A 161 -46.52 -5.20 13.82
C VAL A 161 -47.28 -5.11 15.17
N PRO A 162 -48.58 -5.46 15.23
CA PRO A 162 -49.41 -5.21 16.42
C PRO A 162 -48.86 -5.79 17.73
N ASN A 163 -48.27 -6.99 17.69
CA ASN A 163 -47.56 -7.58 18.83
C ASN A 163 -46.44 -8.50 18.34
N ILE A 164 -45.22 -7.98 18.29
CA ILE A 164 -44.05 -8.71 17.78
C ILE A 164 -43.63 -9.90 18.67
N TRP A 165 -43.86 -9.80 19.98
CA TRP A 165 -43.53 -10.87 20.94
C TRP A 165 -44.42 -12.08 20.71
N LYS A 166 -45.72 -11.85 20.47
CA LYS A 166 -46.68 -12.90 20.12
C LYS A 166 -46.33 -13.58 18.79
N GLU A 167 -45.98 -12.81 17.77
CA GLU A 167 -45.55 -13.37 16.47
C GLU A 167 -44.24 -14.16 16.59
N SER A 168 -43.26 -13.64 17.33
CA SER A 168 -42.01 -14.36 17.60
C SER A 168 -42.26 -15.67 18.36
N PHE A 169 -43.10 -15.62 19.41
CA PHE A 169 -43.51 -16.80 20.17
C PHE A 169 -44.09 -17.88 19.25
N LYS A 170 -45.01 -17.49 18.37
CA LYS A 170 -45.62 -18.41 17.39
C LYS A 170 -44.57 -19.09 16.50
N THR A 171 -43.57 -18.35 16.01
CA THR A 171 -42.55 -18.91 15.11
C THR A 171 -41.56 -19.87 15.78
N LEU A 172 -41.44 -19.79 17.11
CA LEU A 172 -40.54 -20.62 17.90
C LEU A 172 -41.27 -21.72 18.68
N TYR A 173 -42.61 -21.78 18.61
CA TYR A 173 -43.40 -22.67 19.45
C TYR A 173 -43.14 -24.17 19.19
N SER A 174 -42.73 -24.53 17.96
CA SER A 174 -42.35 -25.89 17.60
C SER A 174 -40.87 -26.21 17.89
N ALA A 175 -40.15 -25.33 18.59
CA ALA A 175 -38.78 -25.58 18.96
C ALA A 175 -38.70 -26.65 20.06
N VAL A 176 -37.63 -27.43 20.01
CA VAL A 176 -37.20 -28.31 21.08
C VAL A 176 -36.24 -27.53 21.98
N HIS A 177 -36.35 -27.69 23.29
CA HIS A 177 -35.55 -26.94 24.26
C HIS A 177 -34.56 -27.87 24.97
N VAL A 178 -33.31 -27.44 25.10
CA VAL A 178 -32.28 -28.12 25.89
C VAL A 178 -32.04 -27.30 27.15
N LYS A 179 -32.47 -27.82 28.30
CA LYS A 179 -32.36 -27.16 29.59
C LYS A 179 -32.18 -28.20 30.71
N PRO A 180 -30.94 -28.46 31.15
CA PRO A 180 -30.64 -29.50 32.13
C PRO A 180 -31.50 -29.40 33.40
N GLY A 181 -32.11 -30.52 33.79
CA GLY A 181 -32.97 -30.67 34.96
C GLY A 181 -34.41 -30.16 34.78
N TYR A 182 -34.73 -29.52 33.64
CA TYR A 182 -36.06 -28.95 33.41
C TYR A 182 -37.06 -29.99 32.91
N ALA A 183 -36.60 -31.04 32.21
CA ALA A 183 -37.45 -32.15 31.79
C ALA A 183 -38.09 -32.87 33.00
N ALA A 184 -37.29 -33.17 34.02
CA ALA A 184 -37.77 -33.74 35.28
C ALA A 184 -38.74 -32.79 36.00
N PHE A 185 -38.44 -31.49 36.05
CA PHE A 185 -39.31 -30.49 36.67
C PHE A 185 -40.70 -30.41 36.01
N MET A 186 -40.76 -30.48 34.66
CA MET A 186 -42.02 -30.56 33.92
C MET A 186 -42.80 -31.83 34.23
N HIS A 187 -42.12 -32.98 34.25
CA HIS A 187 -42.74 -34.27 34.55
C HIS A 187 -43.30 -34.32 35.98
N ASP A 188 -42.60 -33.76 36.96
CA ASP A 188 -42.99 -33.78 38.37
C ASP A 188 -44.13 -32.78 38.68
N SER A 189 -44.39 -31.80 37.81
CA SER A 189 -45.40 -30.75 38.00
C SER A 189 -46.34 -30.56 36.79
N PRO A 190 -47.06 -31.59 36.34
CA PRO A 190 -47.82 -31.54 35.08
C PRO A 190 -48.97 -30.52 35.10
N GLU A 191 -49.58 -30.26 36.26
CA GLU A 191 -50.68 -29.30 36.38
C GLU A 191 -50.23 -27.85 36.17
N LEU A 192 -48.95 -27.52 36.40
CA LEU A 192 -48.41 -26.16 36.17
C LEU A 192 -48.24 -25.84 34.67
N PHE A 193 -48.16 -26.88 33.83
CA PHE A 193 -47.87 -26.77 32.40
C PHE A 193 -49.04 -27.23 31.53
N LYS A 194 -50.19 -27.50 32.13
CA LYS A 194 -51.40 -27.87 31.41
C LYS A 194 -51.81 -26.75 30.44
N GLY A 195 -51.71 -27.03 29.15
CA GLY A 195 -51.92 -26.02 28.09
C GLY A 195 -50.64 -25.57 27.38
N ARG A 196 -49.46 -26.05 27.79
CA ARG A 196 -48.19 -25.92 27.08
C ARG A 196 -47.79 -27.26 26.45
N ASP A 197 -47.23 -27.20 25.25
CA ASP A 197 -46.78 -28.37 24.49
C ASP A 197 -45.40 -28.06 23.89
N ILE A 198 -44.41 -27.98 24.78
CA ILE A 198 -43.01 -27.67 24.47
C ILE A 198 -42.17 -28.80 25.06
N GLN A 199 -41.27 -29.35 24.25
CA GLN A 199 -40.42 -30.47 24.63
C GLN A 199 -39.10 -29.97 25.22
N TYR A 200 -38.68 -30.59 26.33
CA TYR A 200 -37.43 -30.28 27.02
C TYR A 200 -36.56 -31.53 27.13
N TYR A 201 -35.27 -31.37 26.89
CA TYR A 201 -34.23 -32.39 27.02
C TYR A 201 -33.10 -31.89 27.93
N ASP A 202 -32.38 -32.82 28.54
CA ASP A 202 -31.30 -32.48 29.46
C ASP A 202 -29.97 -32.28 28.72
N THR A 203 -29.80 -32.91 27.56
CA THR A 203 -28.60 -32.79 26.71
C THR A 203 -28.94 -32.41 25.27
N ILE A 204 -27.96 -31.86 24.55
CA ILE A 204 -28.09 -31.54 23.12
C ILE A 204 -28.16 -32.83 22.30
N ASP A 205 -27.39 -33.84 22.67
CA ASP A 205 -27.40 -35.17 22.03
C ASP A 205 -28.79 -35.87 22.08
N GLU A 206 -29.46 -35.82 23.23
CA GLU A 206 -30.84 -36.31 23.37
C GLU A 206 -31.83 -35.55 22.48
N ALA A 207 -31.69 -34.22 22.42
CA ALA A 207 -32.54 -33.39 21.56
C ALA A 207 -32.29 -33.71 20.08
N LEU A 208 -31.03 -33.87 19.65
CA LEU A 208 -30.68 -34.28 18.29
C LEU A 208 -31.29 -35.65 17.94
N SER A 209 -31.15 -36.63 18.83
CA SER A 209 -31.73 -37.97 18.66
C SER A 209 -33.26 -37.94 18.53
N SER A 210 -33.93 -37.01 19.23
CA SER A 210 -35.39 -36.88 19.18
C SER A 210 -35.93 -36.30 17.87
N VAL A 211 -35.10 -35.57 17.12
CA VAL A 211 -35.47 -34.88 15.89
C VAL A 211 -34.86 -35.52 14.65
N GLU A 212 -34.25 -36.70 14.80
CA GLU A 212 -33.64 -37.45 13.70
C GLU A 212 -34.65 -37.65 12.56
N GLY A 213 -34.26 -37.25 11.34
CA GLY A 213 -35.12 -37.29 10.15
C GLY A 213 -36.09 -36.11 9.97
N ASN A 214 -36.20 -35.18 10.94
CA ASN A 214 -37.02 -33.97 10.82
C ASN A 214 -36.18 -32.77 10.40
N GLU A 215 -36.25 -32.43 9.10
CA GLU A 215 -35.50 -31.32 8.55
C GLU A 215 -35.91 -29.97 9.15
N TYR A 216 -34.92 -29.11 9.39
CA TYR A 216 -35.08 -27.76 9.91
C TYR A 216 -35.77 -27.68 11.28
N THR A 217 -35.70 -28.72 12.09
CA THR A 217 -36.15 -28.61 13.49
C THR A 217 -35.26 -27.61 14.24
N LEU A 218 -35.86 -26.75 15.06
CA LEU A 218 -35.15 -25.76 15.86
C LEU A 218 -34.90 -26.30 17.27
N ILE A 219 -33.65 -26.38 17.67
CA ILE A 219 -33.18 -26.72 19.00
C ILE A 219 -32.69 -25.44 19.68
N LEU A 220 -33.32 -25.06 20.78
CA LEU A 220 -32.93 -23.92 21.62
C LEU A 220 -32.12 -24.42 22.82
N VAL A 221 -30.85 -24.07 22.85
CA VAL A 221 -29.92 -24.42 23.93
C VAL A 221 -29.89 -23.29 24.94
N HIS A 222 -30.42 -23.53 26.13
CA HIS A 222 -30.56 -22.51 27.16
C HIS A 222 -29.23 -22.16 27.84
N GLU A 223 -29.26 -21.14 28.71
CA GLU A 223 -28.10 -20.75 29.52
C GLU A 223 -27.52 -21.96 30.29
N GLY A 224 -26.22 -22.20 30.13
CA GLY A 224 -25.56 -23.36 30.71
C GLY A 224 -24.19 -23.65 30.11
N VAL A 225 -23.47 -24.55 30.78
CA VAL A 225 -22.21 -25.14 30.29
C VAL A 225 -22.47 -26.61 30.00
N TYR A 226 -22.40 -26.98 28.73
CA TYR A 226 -22.68 -28.31 28.19
C TYR A 226 -21.36 -29.01 27.90
N THR A 227 -21.11 -30.16 28.52
CA THR A 227 -19.79 -30.80 28.49
C THR A 227 -19.85 -32.28 28.14
N GLY A 228 -18.88 -32.74 27.33
CA GLY A 228 -18.66 -34.17 27.11
C GLY A 228 -19.65 -34.86 26.17
N GLU A 229 -20.44 -34.07 25.43
CA GLU A 229 -21.41 -34.55 24.45
C GLU A 229 -20.75 -34.80 23.08
N TRP A 230 -21.32 -35.72 22.29
CA TRP A 230 -20.80 -36.13 20.99
C TRP A 230 -21.68 -35.60 19.87
N LEU A 231 -21.41 -34.36 19.43
CA LEU A 231 -22.32 -33.65 18.53
C LEU A 231 -21.96 -33.87 17.06
N TYR A 232 -22.48 -34.95 16.49
CA TYR A 232 -22.44 -35.24 15.05
C TYR A 232 -23.71 -34.71 14.39
N ILE A 233 -23.55 -33.78 13.46
CA ILE A 233 -24.66 -33.18 12.71
C ILE A 233 -24.66 -33.78 11.31
N ASP A 234 -25.64 -34.61 11.04
CA ASP A 234 -25.84 -35.34 9.77
C ASP A 234 -27.19 -35.01 9.12
N THR A 235 -27.92 -34.07 9.68
CA THR A 235 -29.25 -33.65 9.25
C THR A 235 -29.35 -32.12 9.26
N PRO A 236 -30.27 -31.52 8.47
CA PRO A 236 -30.40 -30.07 8.31
C PRO A 236 -31.10 -29.41 9.51
N VAL A 237 -30.61 -29.62 10.73
CA VAL A 237 -31.17 -29.08 11.97
C VAL A 237 -30.69 -27.64 12.24
N CYS A 238 -31.44 -26.91 13.06
CA CYS A 238 -31.07 -25.56 13.51
C CYS A 238 -30.81 -25.57 15.01
N ILE A 239 -29.60 -25.27 15.45
CA ILE A 239 -29.20 -25.19 16.87
C ILE A 239 -28.89 -23.74 17.21
N LEU A 240 -29.54 -23.20 18.24
CA LEU A 240 -29.43 -21.80 18.64
C LEU A 240 -29.24 -21.65 20.14
N GLY A 241 -28.30 -20.82 20.57
CA GLY A 241 -28.22 -20.40 21.97
C GLY A 241 -29.39 -19.50 22.35
N ALA A 242 -29.88 -19.66 23.58
CA ALA A 242 -31.02 -18.94 24.15
C ALA A 242 -30.71 -18.50 25.59
N ALA A 243 -30.35 -17.23 25.76
CA ALA A 243 -30.03 -16.66 27.06
C ALA A 243 -30.33 -15.15 27.10
N PRO A 244 -30.47 -14.55 28.29
CA PRO A 244 -30.62 -13.12 28.42
C PRO A 244 -29.28 -12.41 28.12
N GLY A 245 -29.33 -11.20 27.56
CA GLY A 245 -28.12 -10.41 27.27
C GLY A 245 -27.32 -10.94 26.06
N HIS A 246 -25.99 -11.00 26.21
CA HIS A 246 -25.08 -11.45 25.15
C HIS A 246 -24.96 -12.98 25.17
N ILE A 247 -25.76 -13.64 24.31
CA ILE A 247 -26.00 -15.09 24.34
C ILE A 247 -24.70 -15.94 24.35
N PRO A 248 -23.68 -15.67 23.50
CA PRO A 248 -22.47 -16.48 23.51
C PRO A 248 -21.70 -16.47 24.83
N ASP A 249 -21.91 -15.52 25.74
CA ASP A 249 -21.24 -15.54 27.05
C ASP A 249 -21.88 -16.50 28.05
N SER A 250 -23.15 -16.85 27.83
CA SER A 250 -23.98 -17.65 28.75
C SER A 250 -24.24 -19.08 28.25
N VAL A 251 -24.21 -19.31 26.94
CA VAL A 251 -24.42 -20.66 26.35
C VAL A 251 -23.08 -21.20 25.86
N ILE A 252 -22.50 -22.13 26.60
CA ILE A 252 -21.16 -22.67 26.35
C ILE A 252 -21.25 -24.17 26.11
N VAL A 253 -20.76 -24.64 24.97
CA VAL A 253 -20.59 -26.06 24.66
C VAL A 253 -19.11 -26.37 24.60
N GLU A 254 -18.64 -27.31 25.42
CA GLU A 254 -17.23 -27.68 25.51
C GLU A 254 -16.96 -29.18 25.51
N ASN A 255 -15.84 -29.58 24.90
CA ASN A 255 -15.37 -30.96 24.89
C ASN A 255 -13.86 -31.02 25.13
N SER A 256 -13.35 -32.18 25.57
CA SER A 256 -11.93 -32.43 25.86
C SER A 256 -11.35 -33.66 25.17
N LYS A 257 -12.20 -34.52 24.57
CA LYS A 257 -11.76 -35.79 23.98
C LYS A 257 -11.81 -35.79 22.47
N GLU A 258 -12.92 -35.30 21.93
CA GLU A 258 -13.26 -35.29 20.51
C GLU A 258 -13.67 -33.87 20.09
N SER A 259 -13.80 -33.66 18.78
CA SER A 259 -14.23 -32.39 18.20
C SER A 259 -15.61 -31.98 18.73
N THR A 260 -15.78 -30.71 19.12
CA THR A 260 -16.99 -30.26 19.85
C THR A 260 -18.23 -30.29 18.97
N PHE A 261 -18.12 -29.84 17.71
CA PHE A 261 -19.14 -30.03 16.69
C PHE A 261 -18.50 -30.64 15.44
N ARG A 262 -19.11 -31.68 14.89
CA ARG A 262 -18.71 -32.26 13.61
C ARG A 262 -19.90 -32.33 12.66
N PHE A 263 -19.79 -31.61 11.57
CA PHE A 263 -20.74 -31.61 10.46
C PHE A 263 -20.32 -32.66 9.44
N ILE A 264 -21.18 -33.64 9.21
CA ILE A 264 -20.98 -34.75 8.29
C ILE A 264 -22.07 -34.77 7.21
N GLU A 265 -21.90 -35.64 6.21
CA GLU A 265 -22.81 -35.73 5.06
C GLU A 265 -24.28 -35.82 5.50
N GLY A 266 -25.14 -35.00 4.87
CA GLY A 266 -26.55 -34.84 5.22
C GLY A 266 -26.89 -33.55 5.98
N CYS A 267 -25.88 -32.84 6.52
CA CYS A 267 -26.09 -31.54 7.18
C CYS A 267 -26.17 -30.33 6.23
N GLU A 268 -26.59 -30.54 4.98
CA GLU A 268 -26.82 -29.46 4.02
C GLU A 268 -27.78 -28.44 4.65
N ASP A 269 -27.50 -27.14 4.59
CA ASP A 269 -28.31 -26.09 5.22
C ASP A 269 -28.47 -26.19 6.77
N ALA A 270 -27.76 -27.06 7.49
CA ALA A 270 -27.80 -27.04 8.95
C ALA A 270 -27.37 -25.66 9.49
N TYR A 271 -27.96 -25.21 10.58
CA TYR A 271 -27.68 -23.90 11.17
C TYR A 271 -27.19 -24.06 12.61
N LEU A 272 -26.08 -23.41 12.95
CA LEU A 272 -25.55 -23.30 14.30
C LEU A 272 -25.29 -21.82 14.61
N GLY A 273 -25.87 -21.29 15.69
CA GLY A 273 -25.62 -19.89 16.01
C GLY A 273 -25.82 -19.47 17.46
N TYR A 274 -25.20 -18.34 17.80
CA TYR A 274 -25.29 -17.70 19.13
C TYR A 274 -24.79 -18.58 20.29
N ILE A 275 -23.72 -19.36 20.08
CA ILE A 275 -23.15 -20.26 21.09
C ILE A 275 -21.64 -20.02 21.21
N SER A 276 -21.10 -20.14 22.44
CA SER A 276 -19.67 -20.32 22.66
C SER A 276 -19.30 -21.79 22.49
N ILE A 277 -18.42 -22.09 21.54
CA ILE A 277 -17.92 -23.44 21.26
C ILE A 277 -16.46 -23.52 21.71
N ARG A 278 -16.14 -24.51 22.56
CA ARG A 278 -14.80 -24.68 23.11
C ARG A 278 -14.29 -26.10 22.94
N PHE A 279 -13.01 -26.23 22.63
CA PHE A 279 -12.30 -27.51 22.70
C PHE A 279 -11.07 -27.40 23.60
N ASN A 280 -11.10 -28.12 24.72
CA ASN A 280 -10.12 -28.03 25.81
C ASN A 280 -9.55 -29.42 26.11
N PRO A 281 -8.67 -29.97 25.25
CA PRO A 281 -8.08 -31.28 25.49
C PRO A 281 -7.20 -31.30 26.74
N GLU A 282 -7.22 -32.43 27.46
CA GLU A 282 -6.45 -32.62 28.69
C GLU A 282 -4.94 -32.67 28.40
N SER A 283 -4.16 -31.78 29.01
CA SER A 283 -2.74 -31.58 28.68
C SER A 283 -1.78 -32.70 29.13
N ASN A 284 -2.26 -33.70 29.88
CA ASN A 284 -1.43 -34.66 30.61
C ASN A 284 -1.34 -36.08 30.00
N SER A 285 -1.92 -36.32 28.82
CA SER A 285 -1.78 -37.64 28.20
C SER A 285 -0.43 -37.76 27.48
N ASN A 286 0.40 -38.72 27.89
CA ASN A 286 1.55 -39.21 27.11
C ASN A 286 1.16 -39.87 25.77
N GLN A 287 -0.12 -39.75 25.36
CA GLN A 287 -0.62 -40.19 24.07
C GLN A 287 -0.67 -39.01 23.11
N PRO A 288 -0.25 -39.18 21.84
CA PRO A 288 -0.42 -38.14 20.84
C PRO A 288 -1.92 -37.85 20.69
N HIS A 289 -2.31 -36.61 20.94
CA HIS A 289 -3.68 -36.17 20.65
C HIS A 289 -3.99 -36.41 19.17
N HIS A 290 -5.11 -37.04 18.89
CA HIS A 290 -5.68 -37.10 17.55
C HIS A 290 -5.98 -35.68 17.04
N LYS A 291 -6.02 -35.49 15.72
CA LYS A 291 -6.15 -34.17 15.08
C LYS A 291 -7.58 -33.62 15.16
N HIS A 292 -8.12 -33.48 16.37
CA HIS A 292 -9.46 -32.95 16.64
C HIS A 292 -9.46 -31.42 16.66
N SER A 293 -10.40 -30.84 15.93
CA SER A 293 -10.66 -29.40 15.89
C SER A 293 -11.88 -29.03 16.74
N CYS A 294 -12.08 -27.74 17.06
CA CYS A 294 -13.26 -27.35 17.82
C CYS A 294 -14.56 -27.49 17.00
N VAL A 295 -14.50 -27.07 15.74
CA VAL A 295 -15.56 -27.31 14.76
C VAL A 295 -14.96 -27.98 13.52
N GLU A 296 -15.58 -29.05 13.05
CA GLU A 296 -15.20 -29.77 11.83
C GLU A 296 -16.33 -29.79 10.82
N VAL A 297 -16.02 -29.46 9.57
CA VAL A 297 -16.92 -29.55 8.42
C VAL A 297 -16.29 -30.47 7.39
N ASP A 298 -16.88 -31.65 7.24
CA ASP A 298 -16.41 -32.69 6.31
C ASP A 298 -16.89 -32.44 4.87
N ALA A 299 -16.49 -33.32 3.95
CA ALA A 299 -16.90 -33.27 2.56
C ALA A 299 -18.43 -33.28 2.41
N ASN A 300 -18.94 -32.65 1.34
CA ASN A 300 -20.38 -32.57 1.04
C ASN A 300 -21.23 -31.86 2.11
N CYS A 301 -20.63 -31.05 2.96
CA CYS A 301 -21.33 -30.32 4.02
C CYS A 301 -21.38 -28.81 3.70
N SER A 302 -22.52 -28.16 3.97
CA SER A 302 -22.70 -26.72 3.76
C SER A 302 -23.42 -25.99 4.91
N PRO A 303 -23.02 -26.22 6.18
CA PRO A 303 -23.71 -25.61 7.31
C PRO A 303 -23.51 -24.09 7.36
N THR A 304 -24.45 -23.39 7.99
CA THR A 304 -24.31 -21.99 8.39
C THR A 304 -23.91 -21.91 9.86
N ILE A 305 -22.78 -21.28 10.15
CA ILE A 305 -22.32 -20.98 11.52
C ILE A 305 -22.34 -19.46 11.69
N ASP A 306 -23.17 -18.96 12.61
CA ASP A 306 -23.47 -17.53 12.74
C ASP A 306 -23.35 -17.03 14.19
N SER A 307 -22.61 -15.95 14.41
CA SER A 307 -22.58 -15.26 15.70
C SER A 307 -22.08 -16.15 16.86
N CYS A 308 -21.11 -17.02 16.58
CA CYS A 308 -20.52 -17.92 17.56
C CYS A 308 -19.14 -17.43 18.05
N ASN A 309 -18.81 -17.73 19.30
CA ASN A 309 -17.47 -17.55 19.87
C ASN A 309 -16.75 -18.90 19.87
N ILE A 310 -15.70 -19.07 19.07
CA ILE A 310 -15.01 -20.34 18.87
C ILE A 310 -13.60 -20.25 19.44
N ARG A 311 -13.27 -21.14 20.38
CA ARG A 311 -11.94 -21.20 21.02
C ARG A 311 -11.42 -22.63 21.16
N SER A 312 -10.15 -22.85 20.88
CA SER A 312 -9.51 -24.17 20.98
C SER A 312 -8.17 -24.09 21.69
N ARG A 313 -7.99 -24.89 22.75
CA ARG A 313 -6.68 -25.12 23.41
C ARG A 313 -5.90 -26.28 22.80
N SER A 314 -6.41 -26.88 21.72
CA SER A 314 -5.71 -27.95 21.01
C SER A 314 -4.45 -27.40 20.35
N GLN A 315 -3.32 -28.07 20.58
CA GLN A 315 -2.05 -27.77 19.90
C GLN A 315 -1.90 -28.49 18.57
N VAL A 316 -2.82 -29.42 18.22
CA VAL A 316 -2.72 -30.26 17.02
C VAL A 316 -3.84 -30.00 15.99
N GLY A 317 -5.03 -29.60 16.45
CA GLY A 317 -6.18 -29.31 15.59
C GLY A 317 -6.56 -27.83 15.61
N ALA A 318 -7.20 -27.38 14.53
CA ALA A 318 -7.57 -25.99 14.36
C ALA A 318 -8.78 -25.60 15.24
N ALA A 319 -9.11 -24.31 15.32
CA ALA A 319 -10.39 -23.91 15.90
C ALA A 319 -11.54 -24.33 14.98
N VAL A 320 -11.43 -24.02 13.69
CA VAL A 320 -12.37 -24.47 12.66
C VAL A 320 -11.61 -25.16 11.55
N SER A 321 -12.00 -26.40 11.22
CA SER A 321 -11.43 -27.17 10.12
C SER A 321 -12.51 -27.48 9.08
N VAL A 322 -12.28 -27.06 7.84
CA VAL A 322 -13.15 -27.32 6.69
C VAL A 322 -12.35 -28.09 5.65
N SER A 323 -12.76 -29.32 5.38
CA SER A 323 -11.95 -30.23 4.56
C SER A 323 -12.79 -31.09 3.63
N GLY A 324 -12.32 -31.24 2.40
CA GLY A 324 -12.89 -32.15 1.41
C GLY A 324 -13.73 -31.46 0.35
N ARG A 325 -13.99 -32.22 -0.73
CA ARG A 325 -14.74 -31.71 -1.88
C ARG A 325 -16.17 -31.37 -1.49
N ARG A 326 -16.69 -30.27 -2.02
CA ARG A 326 -18.04 -29.75 -1.75
C ARG A 326 -18.29 -29.40 -0.27
N ALA A 327 -17.26 -29.38 0.58
CA ALA A 327 -17.35 -28.70 1.87
C ALA A 327 -17.41 -27.19 1.58
N SER A 328 -18.55 -26.56 1.86
CA SER A 328 -18.80 -25.15 1.55
C SER A 328 -19.68 -24.48 2.63
N PRO A 329 -19.17 -24.35 3.86
CA PRO A 329 -19.93 -23.71 4.93
C PRO A 329 -20.08 -22.20 4.69
N THR A 330 -21.09 -21.61 5.32
CA THR A 330 -21.18 -20.16 5.52
C THR A 330 -20.85 -19.83 6.97
N ILE A 331 -19.71 -19.22 7.23
CA ILE A 331 -19.31 -18.80 8.59
C ILE A 331 -19.34 -17.28 8.66
N LYS A 332 -20.17 -16.71 9.52
CA LYS A 332 -20.35 -15.26 9.57
C LYS A 332 -20.54 -14.71 10.97
N ASN A 333 -20.11 -13.46 11.19
CA ASN A 333 -20.20 -12.78 12.48
C ASN A 333 -19.57 -13.57 13.64
N CYS A 334 -18.66 -14.49 13.36
CA CYS A 334 -18.04 -15.34 14.37
C CYS A 334 -16.76 -14.71 14.90
N VAL A 335 -16.46 -14.98 16.18
CA VAL A 335 -15.19 -14.63 16.83
C VAL A 335 -14.38 -15.90 17.01
N ILE A 336 -13.29 -16.03 16.26
CA ILE A 336 -12.35 -17.17 16.30
C ILE A 336 -11.06 -16.66 16.96
N SER A 337 -10.99 -16.75 18.28
CA SER A 337 -9.93 -16.09 19.05
C SER A 337 -9.16 -17.00 20.00
N ASP A 338 -7.93 -16.58 20.31
CA ASP A 338 -7.11 -17.12 21.41
C ASP A 338 -6.91 -18.65 21.33
N CYS A 339 -6.70 -19.18 20.13
CA CYS A 339 -6.50 -20.60 19.91
C CYS A 339 -5.02 -20.99 19.93
N GLU A 340 -4.70 -22.19 20.45
CA GLU A 340 -3.32 -22.72 20.54
C GLU A 340 -2.80 -23.33 19.22
N ASN A 341 -3.58 -23.23 18.14
CA ASN A 341 -3.24 -23.63 16.79
C ASN A 341 -3.83 -22.60 15.79
N VAL A 342 -4.09 -23.00 14.55
CA VAL A 342 -4.68 -22.19 13.48
C VAL A 342 -6.13 -21.84 13.83
N GLY A 343 -6.54 -20.61 13.53
CA GLY A 343 -7.93 -20.20 13.68
C GLY A 343 -8.84 -20.93 12.70
N LEU A 344 -8.67 -20.66 11.41
CA LEU A 344 -9.47 -21.24 10.33
C LEU A 344 -8.59 -22.03 9.36
N PHE A 345 -8.79 -23.34 9.29
CA PHE A 345 -8.06 -24.27 8.42
C PHE A 345 -8.96 -24.78 7.30
N ILE A 346 -8.61 -24.49 6.05
CA ILE A 346 -9.41 -24.81 4.85
C ILE A 346 -8.53 -25.61 3.88
N ASN A 347 -8.97 -26.83 3.55
CA ASN A 347 -8.11 -27.81 2.90
C ASN A 347 -8.85 -28.72 1.91
N ASP A 348 -8.10 -29.41 1.06
CA ASP A 348 -8.55 -30.51 0.19
C ASP A 348 -9.76 -30.15 -0.68
N HIS A 349 -9.62 -29.11 -1.51
CA HIS A 349 -10.68 -28.57 -2.39
C HIS A 349 -11.92 -28.03 -1.65
N ALA A 350 -11.83 -27.78 -0.34
CA ALA A 350 -12.89 -27.10 0.38
C ALA A 350 -13.08 -25.67 -0.13
N GLU A 351 -14.33 -25.24 -0.15
CA GLU A 351 -14.80 -23.91 -0.50
C GLU A 351 -15.52 -23.32 0.72
N GLY A 352 -16.29 -22.25 0.53
CA GLY A 352 -17.11 -21.67 1.57
C GLY A 352 -17.08 -20.15 1.56
N LEU A 353 -18.01 -19.57 2.31
CA LEU A 353 -18.21 -18.14 2.42
C LEU A 353 -18.00 -17.69 3.88
N TYR A 354 -17.00 -16.84 4.08
CA TYR A 354 -16.57 -16.37 5.40
C TYR A 354 -16.74 -14.86 5.46
N LEU A 355 -17.70 -14.37 6.23
CA LEU A 355 -18.15 -12.97 6.20
C LEU A 355 -18.10 -12.33 7.58
N ASP A 356 -17.55 -11.12 7.67
CA ASP A 356 -17.67 -10.29 8.89
C ASP A 356 -17.16 -11.03 10.15
N ASN A 357 -16.10 -11.83 10.00
CA ASN A 357 -15.53 -12.61 11.10
C ASN A 357 -14.34 -11.90 11.74
N GLU A 358 -14.21 -12.09 13.05
CA GLU A 358 -13.09 -11.63 13.88
C GLU A 358 -12.16 -12.83 14.13
N ILE A 359 -10.91 -12.76 13.66
CA ILE A 359 -9.94 -13.86 13.79
C ILE A 359 -8.67 -13.31 14.44
N SER A 360 -8.47 -13.62 15.73
CA SER A 360 -7.43 -12.94 16.50
C SER A 360 -6.74 -13.75 17.60
N GLY A 361 -5.50 -13.39 17.95
CA GLY A 361 -4.81 -13.99 19.09
C GLY A 361 -4.40 -15.47 18.93
N ASN A 362 -4.50 -16.04 17.73
CA ASN A 362 -4.18 -17.44 17.46
C ASN A 362 -2.66 -17.68 17.47
N ALA A 363 -2.24 -18.87 17.93
CA ALA A 363 -0.83 -19.21 18.14
C ALA A 363 -0.08 -19.50 16.84
N LEU A 364 -0.77 -20.12 15.87
CA LEU A 364 -0.31 -20.24 14.48
C LEU A 364 -1.07 -19.23 13.61
N ALA A 365 -1.17 -19.46 12.30
CA ALA A 365 -1.79 -18.48 11.44
C ALA A 365 -3.28 -18.27 11.74
N GLY A 366 -3.79 -17.07 11.45
CA GLY A 366 -5.22 -16.80 11.52
C GLY A 366 -6.01 -17.69 10.56
N ILE A 367 -5.58 -17.74 9.30
CA ILE A 367 -6.21 -18.54 8.23
C ILE A 367 -5.16 -19.35 7.48
N TRP A 368 -5.42 -20.64 7.28
CA TRP A 368 -4.67 -21.53 6.39
C TRP A 368 -5.54 -21.99 5.23
N VAL A 369 -5.02 -21.84 4.00
CA VAL A 369 -5.65 -22.36 2.78
C VAL A 369 -4.65 -23.21 2.01
N LYS A 370 -4.96 -24.50 1.83
CA LYS A 370 -4.06 -25.42 1.11
C LYS A 370 -4.76 -26.51 0.33
N ASN A 371 -3.99 -27.25 -0.48
CA ASN A 371 -4.46 -28.36 -1.32
C ASN A 371 -5.67 -27.98 -2.17
N TYR A 372 -5.52 -26.94 -3.00
CA TYR A 372 -6.56 -26.47 -3.94
C TYR A 372 -7.86 -25.96 -3.28
N ALA A 373 -7.89 -25.75 -1.96
CA ALA A 373 -9.00 -25.07 -1.31
C ALA A 373 -9.18 -23.65 -1.86
N ASN A 374 -10.42 -23.19 -1.97
CA ASN A 374 -10.78 -21.92 -2.60
C ASN A 374 -11.89 -21.17 -1.84
N PRO A 375 -11.60 -20.63 -0.66
CA PRO A 375 -12.57 -19.92 0.16
C PRO A 375 -12.85 -18.50 -0.36
N ILE A 376 -14.03 -17.97 -0.07
CA ILE A 376 -14.38 -16.57 -0.26
C ILE A 376 -14.44 -15.90 1.11
N ILE A 377 -13.49 -15.01 1.40
CA ILE A 377 -13.38 -14.31 2.70
C ILE A 377 -13.62 -12.81 2.48
N ARG A 378 -14.58 -12.23 3.19
CA ARG A 378 -15.02 -10.84 2.98
C ARG A 378 -15.25 -10.10 4.28
N ARG A 379 -14.78 -8.86 4.35
CA ARG A 379 -15.01 -7.94 5.49
C ARG A 379 -14.61 -8.55 6.84
N SER A 380 -13.61 -9.42 6.84
CA SER A 380 -13.11 -10.06 8.05
C SER A 380 -11.89 -9.33 8.59
N HIS A 381 -11.72 -9.39 9.90
CA HIS A 381 -10.63 -8.77 10.63
C HIS A 381 -9.67 -9.86 11.13
N ILE A 382 -8.42 -9.84 10.69
CA ILE A 382 -7.41 -10.88 10.98
C ILE A 382 -6.21 -10.24 11.66
N HIS A 383 -6.07 -10.42 12.97
CA HIS A 383 -5.09 -9.63 13.70
C HIS A 383 -4.52 -10.20 14.98
N HIS A 384 -3.43 -9.58 15.43
CA HIS A 384 -2.80 -9.89 16.72
C HIS A 384 -2.46 -11.39 16.86
N GLY A 385 -2.30 -12.09 15.73
CA GLY A 385 -1.85 -13.47 15.68
C GLY A 385 -0.37 -13.58 16.03
N ARG A 386 0.01 -14.69 16.65
CA ARG A 386 1.41 -14.97 17.03
C ARG A 386 2.25 -15.51 15.87
N ASP A 387 1.68 -15.60 14.68
CA ASP A 387 2.28 -16.06 13.43
C ASP A 387 1.79 -15.18 12.24
N VAL A 388 1.72 -15.74 11.03
CA VAL A 388 1.16 -15.11 9.82
C VAL A 388 -0.35 -14.83 9.95
N GLY A 389 -0.87 -13.74 9.39
CA GLY A 389 -2.32 -13.50 9.32
C GLY A 389 -3.03 -14.54 8.45
N VAL A 390 -2.69 -14.57 7.16
CA VAL A 390 -3.22 -15.52 6.17
C VAL A 390 -2.08 -16.26 5.50
N PHE A 391 -2.12 -17.59 5.48
CA PHE A 391 -1.13 -18.41 4.81
C PHE A 391 -1.77 -19.32 3.76
N THR A 392 -1.35 -19.14 2.51
CA THR A 392 -1.82 -19.93 1.36
C THR A 392 -0.67 -20.74 0.77
N PHE A 393 -0.83 -22.06 0.64
CA PHE A 393 0.23 -22.95 0.20
C PHE A 393 -0.28 -24.23 -0.47
N ASP A 394 0.60 -25.03 -1.06
CA ASP A 394 0.26 -26.28 -1.77
C ASP A 394 -0.90 -26.11 -2.77
N ASN A 395 -0.75 -25.16 -3.70
CA ASN A 395 -1.79 -24.78 -4.68
C ASN A 395 -3.10 -24.26 -4.06
N GLY A 396 -3.06 -23.80 -2.80
CA GLY A 396 -4.18 -23.08 -2.19
C GLY A 396 -4.57 -21.85 -3.00
N MET A 397 -5.87 -21.63 -3.12
CA MET A 397 -6.48 -20.49 -3.81
C MET A 397 -7.13 -19.58 -2.75
N GLY A 398 -8.20 -18.89 -3.12
CA GLY A 398 -9.00 -18.08 -2.21
C GLY A 398 -9.18 -16.66 -2.73
N TYR A 399 -10.34 -16.09 -2.43
CA TYR A 399 -10.71 -14.73 -2.77
C TYR A 399 -10.93 -13.92 -1.50
N PHE A 400 -10.10 -12.90 -1.29
CA PHE A 400 -10.12 -12.03 -0.11
C PHE A 400 -10.54 -10.64 -0.54
N ASP A 401 -11.61 -10.10 0.04
CA ASP A 401 -12.15 -8.79 -0.35
C ASP A 401 -12.57 -7.95 0.85
N ARG A 402 -12.00 -6.74 0.95
CA ARG A 402 -12.24 -5.79 2.06
C ARG A 402 -11.90 -6.38 3.43
N CYS A 403 -10.84 -7.19 3.53
CA CYS A 403 -10.33 -7.66 4.81
C CYS A 403 -9.34 -6.66 5.41
N ASP A 404 -9.32 -6.57 6.73
CA ASP A 404 -8.31 -5.82 7.48
C ASP A 404 -7.37 -6.83 8.16
N ILE A 405 -6.08 -6.78 7.84
CA ILE A 405 -5.06 -7.76 8.25
C ILE A 405 -3.91 -7.02 8.94
N HIS A 406 -3.80 -7.13 10.26
CA HIS A 406 -2.85 -6.29 10.98
C HIS A 406 -2.28 -6.82 12.28
N HIS A 407 -1.18 -6.23 12.75
CA HIS A 407 -0.57 -6.53 14.05
C HIS A 407 -0.22 -8.02 14.26
N ASN A 408 -0.05 -8.76 13.16
CA ASN A 408 0.39 -10.15 13.18
C ASN A 408 1.92 -10.20 13.36
N ARG A 409 2.41 -11.24 14.03
CA ARG A 409 3.85 -11.37 14.36
C ARG A 409 4.72 -11.62 13.13
N ILE A 410 4.19 -12.30 12.10
CA ILE A 410 4.91 -12.52 10.85
C ILE A 410 4.26 -11.67 9.76
N ALA A 411 4.03 -12.21 8.57
CA ALA A 411 3.48 -11.47 7.47
C ALA A 411 1.97 -11.32 7.64
N GLY A 412 1.39 -10.27 7.07
CA GLY A 412 -0.06 -10.19 6.94
C GLY A 412 -0.56 -11.31 6.03
N PHE A 413 0.11 -11.49 4.91
CA PHE A 413 -0.22 -12.51 3.91
C PHE A 413 1.02 -13.26 3.45
N GLU A 414 1.01 -14.58 3.52
CA GLU A 414 2.08 -15.45 2.99
C GLU A 414 1.55 -16.39 1.90
N VAL A 415 2.29 -16.51 0.81
CA VAL A 415 1.95 -17.34 -0.37
C VAL A 415 3.14 -18.18 -0.77
N LYS A 416 2.96 -19.50 -0.85
CA LYS A 416 4.03 -20.39 -1.31
C LYS A 416 3.58 -21.65 -2.03
N ALA A 417 4.53 -22.42 -2.57
CA ALA A 417 4.30 -23.75 -3.14
C ALA A 417 3.17 -23.77 -4.18
N GLY A 418 3.23 -22.85 -5.15
CA GLY A 418 2.27 -22.75 -6.26
C GLY A 418 0.90 -22.16 -5.90
N ALA A 419 0.68 -21.75 -4.65
CA ALA A 419 -0.55 -21.06 -4.25
C ALA A 419 -0.77 -19.75 -5.03
N ASN A 420 -2.03 -19.43 -5.30
CA ASN A 420 -2.42 -18.30 -6.13
C ASN A 420 -3.73 -17.64 -5.64
N PRO A 421 -3.72 -16.99 -4.47
CA PRO A 421 -4.89 -16.27 -3.96
C PRO A 421 -5.14 -14.97 -4.73
N THR A 422 -6.38 -14.52 -4.76
CA THR A 422 -6.78 -13.18 -5.25
C THR A 422 -7.18 -12.32 -4.05
N VAL A 423 -6.46 -11.20 -3.84
CA VAL A 423 -6.62 -10.29 -2.70
C VAL A 423 -6.93 -8.89 -3.21
N VAL A 424 -8.13 -8.39 -2.90
CA VAL A 424 -8.66 -7.13 -3.42
C VAL A 424 -9.21 -6.21 -2.34
N HIS A 425 -8.97 -4.90 -2.46
CA HIS A 425 -9.52 -3.89 -1.54
C HIS A 425 -9.22 -4.14 -0.06
N CYS A 426 -8.16 -4.87 0.27
CA CYS A 426 -7.78 -5.17 1.65
C CYS A 426 -6.81 -4.13 2.20
N GLU A 427 -6.77 -4.03 3.54
CA GLU A 427 -5.78 -3.26 4.28
C GLU A 427 -4.81 -4.25 4.95
N ILE A 428 -3.51 -4.13 4.67
CA ILE A 428 -2.46 -5.02 5.20
C ILE A 428 -1.41 -4.17 5.89
N HIS A 429 -1.47 -4.09 7.22
CA HIS A 429 -0.72 -3.07 7.93
C HIS A 429 -0.21 -3.45 9.31
N HIS A 430 0.79 -2.70 9.80
CA HIS A 430 1.31 -2.84 11.17
C HIS A 430 1.75 -4.28 11.51
N GLY A 431 2.12 -5.09 10.51
CA GLY A 431 2.73 -6.40 10.70
C GLY A 431 4.17 -6.27 11.20
N GLN A 432 4.62 -7.22 12.03
CA GLN A 432 5.98 -7.19 12.58
C GLN A 432 7.05 -7.66 11.58
N THR A 433 6.66 -8.22 10.42
CA THR A 433 7.56 -8.48 9.29
C THR A 433 7.05 -7.77 8.01
N GLY A 434 7.04 -8.46 6.85
CA GLY A 434 6.56 -7.89 5.59
C GLY A 434 5.04 -7.94 5.48
N GLY A 435 4.43 -7.04 4.72
CA GLY A 435 2.97 -7.06 4.54
C GLY A 435 2.52 -8.33 3.79
N ILE A 436 3.08 -8.52 2.60
CA ILE A 436 2.88 -9.67 1.73
C ILE A 436 4.22 -10.38 1.51
N TYR A 437 4.25 -11.70 1.67
CA TYR A 437 5.43 -12.52 1.43
C TYR A 437 5.13 -13.67 0.46
N VAL A 438 5.74 -13.62 -0.73
CA VAL A 438 5.56 -14.62 -1.79
C VAL A 438 6.88 -15.34 -2.04
N HIS A 439 6.90 -16.67 -1.83
CA HIS A 439 8.12 -17.49 -1.97
C HIS A 439 7.81 -18.92 -2.47
N GLU A 440 8.86 -19.73 -2.70
CA GLU A 440 8.77 -21.11 -3.21
C GLU A 440 7.81 -21.31 -4.40
N ASN A 441 8.02 -20.58 -5.50
CA ASN A 441 7.13 -20.57 -6.68
C ASN A 441 5.68 -20.13 -6.37
N GLY A 442 5.48 -19.35 -5.32
CA GLY A 442 4.21 -18.71 -5.02
C GLY A 442 3.80 -17.73 -6.12
N ARG A 443 2.50 -17.54 -6.27
CA ARG A 443 1.90 -16.54 -7.14
C ARG A 443 1.04 -15.60 -6.30
N GLY A 444 -0.15 -15.26 -6.77
CA GLY A 444 -1.08 -14.37 -6.10
C GLY A 444 -1.32 -13.11 -6.91
N GLU A 445 -2.56 -12.64 -6.83
CA GLU A 445 -3.02 -11.39 -7.42
C GLU A 445 -3.39 -10.43 -6.29
N PHE A 446 -2.57 -9.41 -6.07
CA PHE A 446 -2.78 -8.37 -5.07
C PHE A 446 -3.17 -7.09 -5.79
N ILE A 447 -4.48 -6.78 -5.78
CA ILE A 447 -5.06 -5.72 -6.59
C ILE A 447 -5.77 -4.69 -5.70
N GLU A 448 -5.49 -3.39 -5.90
CA GLU A 448 -6.24 -2.30 -5.25
C GLU A 448 -6.26 -2.38 -3.72
N ASN A 449 -5.16 -2.84 -3.12
CA ASN A 449 -4.98 -2.92 -1.66
C ASN A 449 -4.19 -1.73 -1.12
N LYS A 450 -4.31 -1.52 0.19
CA LYS A 450 -3.44 -0.61 0.96
C LYS A 450 -2.48 -1.42 1.81
N ILE A 451 -1.17 -1.20 1.64
CA ILE A 451 -0.12 -1.96 2.31
C ILE A 451 0.82 -0.97 3.00
N HIS A 452 0.76 -0.86 4.33
CA HIS A 452 1.49 0.21 5.01
C HIS A 452 1.89 -0.08 6.45
N SER A 453 2.79 0.76 6.99
CA SER A 453 3.21 0.71 8.40
C SER A 453 3.79 -0.64 8.85
N ASN A 454 4.21 -1.51 7.91
CA ASN A 454 4.82 -2.79 8.22
C ASN A 454 6.29 -2.56 8.65
N THR A 455 6.80 -3.42 9.53
CA THR A 455 8.18 -3.31 10.06
C THR A 455 9.22 -3.65 9.00
N PHE A 456 8.90 -4.56 8.05
CA PHE A 456 9.73 -4.81 6.89
C PHE A 456 9.07 -4.29 5.61
N ALA A 457 9.47 -4.77 4.43
CA ALA A 457 8.95 -4.25 3.19
C ALA A 457 7.45 -4.53 3.05
N GLY A 458 6.73 -3.68 2.32
CA GLY A 458 5.32 -3.91 2.03
C GLY A 458 5.10 -5.25 1.32
N VAL A 459 5.93 -5.54 0.31
CA VAL A 459 5.86 -6.79 -0.47
C VAL A 459 7.25 -7.42 -0.60
N TRP A 460 7.34 -8.71 -0.32
CA TRP A 460 8.51 -9.55 -0.53
C TRP A 460 8.24 -10.62 -1.58
N VAL A 461 9.13 -10.72 -2.58
CA VAL A 461 9.05 -11.73 -3.64
C VAL A 461 10.39 -12.44 -3.76
N THR A 462 10.38 -13.77 -3.62
CA THR A 462 11.61 -14.57 -3.67
C THR A 462 11.40 -15.99 -4.19
N SER A 463 12.48 -16.76 -4.33
CA SER A 463 12.46 -18.19 -4.65
C SER A 463 11.63 -18.50 -5.89
N ASN A 464 11.96 -17.85 -7.02
CA ASN A 464 11.29 -18.00 -8.32
C ASN A 464 9.79 -17.66 -8.34
N SER A 465 9.28 -16.94 -7.34
CA SER A 465 7.88 -16.52 -7.27
C SER A 465 7.54 -15.43 -8.28
N ASP A 466 6.28 -15.40 -8.72
CA ASP A 466 5.79 -14.56 -9.82
C ASP A 466 4.39 -13.99 -9.54
N PRO A 467 4.24 -13.10 -8.54
CA PRO A 467 2.95 -12.49 -8.20
C PRO A 467 2.59 -11.30 -9.11
N THR A 468 1.31 -10.96 -9.17
CA THR A 468 0.83 -9.70 -9.77
C THR A 468 0.48 -8.70 -8.66
N ILE A 469 1.18 -7.57 -8.64
CA ILE A 469 0.97 -6.46 -7.71
C ILE A 469 0.45 -5.27 -8.52
N ARG A 470 -0.85 -5.01 -8.47
CA ARG A 470 -1.51 -4.04 -9.35
C ARG A 470 -2.39 -3.02 -8.63
N GLY A 471 -2.22 -1.73 -8.92
CA GLY A 471 -3.16 -0.71 -8.43
C GLY A 471 -3.13 -0.50 -6.91
N ASN A 472 -2.09 -0.96 -6.21
CA ASN A 472 -2.00 -0.86 -4.75
C ASN A 472 -1.36 0.47 -4.31
N GLU A 473 -1.66 0.88 -3.08
CA GLU A 473 -0.99 1.96 -2.36
C GLU A 473 -0.02 1.34 -1.34
N ILE A 474 1.29 1.57 -1.49
CA ILE A 474 2.34 0.94 -0.66
C ILE A 474 3.20 2.00 0.01
N PHE A 475 3.00 2.22 1.31
CA PHE A 475 3.56 3.41 1.96
C PHE A 475 3.91 3.26 3.44
N ASN A 476 4.70 4.21 3.95
CA ASN A 476 5.09 4.28 5.37
C ASN A 476 5.68 2.96 5.94
N GLY A 477 6.28 2.11 5.10
CA GLY A 477 7.01 0.92 5.54
C GLY A 477 8.38 1.31 6.11
N HIS A 478 8.84 0.56 7.11
CA HIS A 478 10.16 0.78 7.72
C HIS A 478 11.32 0.20 6.88
N GLN A 479 11.02 -0.47 5.77
CA GLN A 479 11.99 -0.88 4.74
C GLN A 479 11.55 -0.40 3.34
N GLY A 480 11.79 -1.18 2.29
CA GLY A 480 11.39 -0.83 0.92
C GLY A 480 9.90 -1.05 0.70
N GLY A 481 9.34 -0.47 -0.37
CA GLY A 481 7.94 -0.76 -0.74
C GLY A 481 7.80 -2.20 -1.24
N VAL A 482 8.50 -2.52 -2.32
CA VAL A 482 8.54 -3.85 -2.94
C VAL A 482 9.99 -4.35 -3.00
N TYR A 483 10.26 -5.53 -2.48
CA TYR A 483 11.59 -6.13 -2.45
C TYR A 483 11.61 -7.51 -3.11
N ILE A 484 12.42 -7.63 -4.16
CA ILE A 484 12.45 -8.77 -5.07
C ILE A 484 13.89 -9.32 -5.07
N PHE A 485 14.04 -10.58 -4.64
CA PHE A 485 15.34 -11.24 -4.51
C PHE A 485 15.26 -12.73 -4.84
N GLY A 486 16.39 -13.45 -4.84
CA GLY A 486 16.41 -14.90 -5.02
C GLY A 486 15.71 -15.40 -6.29
N GLU A 487 16.05 -14.83 -7.45
CA GLU A 487 15.42 -15.13 -8.75
C GLU A 487 13.91 -14.81 -8.81
N GLY A 488 13.42 -13.95 -7.92
CA GLY A 488 12.05 -13.45 -7.92
C GLY A 488 11.67 -12.74 -9.23
N ARG A 489 10.40 -12.85 -9.57
CA ARG A 489 9.77 -12.23 -10.75
C ARG A 489 8.56 -11.42 -10.29
N GLY A 490 7.54 -11.33 -11.13
CA GLY A 490 6.30 -10.62 -10.85
C GLY A 490 6.07 -9.44 -11.78
N LEU A 491 4.80 -9.09 -11.89
CA LEU A 491 4.31 -7.90 -12.56
C LEU A 491 3.92 -6.86 -11.50
N ILE A 492 4.63 -5.74 -11.48
CA ILE A 492 4.38 -4.61 -10.58
C ILE A 492 3.87 -3.47 -11.44
N GLU A 493 2.56 -3.18 -11.40
CA GLU A 493 1.97 -2.18 -12.27
C GLU A 493 0.91 -1.27 -11.64
N HIS A 494 0.84 -0.03 -12.11
CA HIS A 494 -0.19 0.93 -11.67
C HIS A 494 -0.22 1.17 -10.15
N ASN A 495 0.86 0.87 -9.43
CA ASN A 495 0.94 1.09 -7.99
C ASN A 495 1.42 2.50 -7.67
N ASP A 496 0.99 3.00 -6.51
CA ASP A 496 1.50 4.21 -5.89
C ASP A 496 2.39 3.81 -4.69
N ILE A 497 3.70 4.06 -4.79
CA ILE A 497 4.69 3.59 -3.82
C ILE A 497 5.44 4.79 -3.25
N HIS A 498 5.20 5.14 -1.99
CA HIS A 498 5.73 6.37 -1.43
C HIS A 498 6.05 6.33 0.05
N SER A 499 6.84 7.30 0.53
CA SER A 499 7.11 7.52 1.97
C SER A 499 7.72 6.32 2.72
N ASN A 500 8.30 5.37 1.98
CA ASN A 500 9.00 4.21 2.56
C ASN A 500 10.42 4.61 3.01
N ALA A 501 10.92 3.96 4.06
CA ALA A 501 12.22 4.27 4.65
C ALA A 501 13.40 3.85 3.77
N LEU A 502 13.28 2.75 3.02
CA LEU A 502 14.26 2.33 2.01
C LEU A 502 13.70 2.54 0.60
N ALA A 503 14.33 1.94 -0.41
CA ALA A 503 13.95 2.19 -1.79
C ALA A 503 12.52 1.72 -2.08
N GLY A 504 11.80 2.49 -2.91
CA GLY A 504 10.44 2.16 -3.30
C GLY A 504 10.35 0.75 -3.89
N ILE A 505 11.24 0.43 -4.84
CA ILE A 505 11.42 -0.92 -5.36
C ILE A 505 12.89 -1.34 -5.29
N GLN A 506 13.15 -2.54 -4.79
CA GLN A 506 14.47 -3.17 -4.73
C GLN A 506 14.49 -4.46 -5.53
N ILE A 507 15.49 -4.63 -6.41
CA ILE A 507 15.66 -5.80 -7.26
C ILE A 507 17.09 -6.34 -7.08
N ARG A 508 17.22 -7.59 -6.67
CA ARG A 508 18.54 -8.20 -6.45
C ARG A 508 18.64 -9.68 -6.72
N THR A 509 19.85 -10.21 -6.67
CA THR A 509 20.15 -11.65 -6.73
C THR A 509 19.52 -12.31 -7.98
N ASN A 510 19.89 -11.82 -9.16
CA ASN A 510 19.40 -12.29 -10.48
C ASN A 510 17.88 -12.18 -10.72
N SER A 511 17.13 -11.48 -9.86
CA SER A 511 15.69 -11.25 -10.05
C SER A 511 15.38 -10.47 -11.31
N ASN A 512 14.24 -10.74 -11.94
CA ASN A 512 13.87 -10.19 -13.25
C ASN A 512 12.36 -9.87 -13.36
N PRO A 513 11.88 -8.85 -12.63
CA PRO A 513 10.47 -8.46 -12.66
C PRO A 513 10.14 -7.55 -13.86
N ILE A 514 8.83 -7.37 -14.10
CA ILE A 514 8.31 -6.32 -14.98
C ILE A 514 7.70 -5.22 -14.10
N ILE A 515 8.23 -4.00 -14.21
CA ILE A 515 7.80 -2.83 -13.43
C ILE A 515 7.28 -1.79 -14.42
N ARG A 516 5.97 -1.54 -14.44
CA ARG A 516 5.38 -0.60 -15.40
C ARG A 516 4.28 0.30 -14.87
N ASN A 517 4.20 1.53 -15.38
CA ASN A 517 3.10 2.46 -15.03
C ASN A 517 2.95 2.73 -13.52
N ASN A 518 4.01 2.64 -12.73
CA ASN A 518 3.97 2.95 -11.30
C ASN A 518 4.39 4.40 -11.02
N ARG A 519 3.88 4.96 -9.91
CA ARG A 519 4.38 6.20 -9.31
C ARG A 519 5.24 5.84 -8.10
N ILE A 520 6.48 6.30 -8.07
CA ILE A 520 7.45 5.97 -7.01
C ILE A 520 8.07 7.25 -6.48
N HIS A 521 7.62 7.71 -5.31
CA HIS A 521 7.94 9.06 -4.87
C HIS A 521 8.06 9.26 -3.36
N ASP A 522 8.61 10.42 -2.97
CA ASP A 522 8.71 10.86 -1.58
C ASP A 522 9.33 9.84 -0.61
N GLY A 523 10.17 8.92 -1.13
CA GLY A 523 10.91 7.95 -0.34
C GLY A 523 12.14 8.55 0.34
N GLN A 524 12.54 7.96 1.47
CA GLN A 524 13.75 8.38 2.19
C GLN A 524 15.05 7.83 1.57
N HIS A 525 14.93 6.93 0.60
CA HIS A 525 16.05 6.36 -0.16
C HIS A 525 15.88 6.67 -1.67
N GLY A 526 16.51 5.88 -2.54
CA GLY A 526 16.31 5.93 -4.00
C GLY A 526 14.97 5.35 -4.44
N GLY A 527 14.46 5.74 -5.61
CA GLY A 527 13.16 5.25 -6.09
C GLY A 527 13.20 3.76 -6.45
N ILE A 528 14.07 3.40 -7.39
CA ILE A 528 14.32 2.01 -7.81
C ILE A 528 15.79 1.68 -7.60
N TYR A 529 16.07 0.60 -6.88
CA TYR A 529 17.43 0.14 -6.61
C TYR A 529 17.65 -1.27 -7.15
N VAL A 530 18.58 -1.42 -8.09
CA VAL A 530 18.92 -2.68 -8.78
C VAL A 530 20.36 -3.05 -8.45
N HIS A 531 20.56 -4.14 -7.72
CA HIS A 531 21.89 -4.58 -7.26
C HIS A 531 22.07 -6.10 -7.35
N GLU A 532 23.29 -6.60 -7.08
CA GLU A 532 23.61 -8.03 -7.08
C GLU A 532 23.10 -8.79 -8.34
N LYS A 533 23.51 -8.34 -9.52
CA LYS A 533 23.09 -8.91 -10.82
C LYS A 533 21.58 -8.85 -11.08
N GLY A 534 20.87 -7.92 -10.44
CA GLY A 534 19.46 -7.67 -10.70
C GLY A 534 19.22 -7.29 -12.16
N LYS A 535 18.05 -7.67 -12.67
CA LYS A 535 17.57 -7.40 -14.02
C LYS A 535 16.18 -6.76 -13.92
N GLY A 536 15.42 -6.80 -15.00
CA GLY A 536 14.03 -6.37 -15.04
C GLY A 536 13.76 -5.38 -16.16
N LEU A 537 12.51 -5.37 -16.61
CA LEU A 537 11.99 -4.38 -17.55
C LEU A 537 11.27 -3.29 -16.75
N ILE A 538 11.85 -2.09 -16.74
CA ILE A 538 11.34 -0.91 -16.03
C ILE A 538 10.84 0.07 -17.09
N ILE A 539 9.52 0.14 -17.29
CA ILE A 539 8.93 0.87 -18.41
C ILE A 539 7.76 1.78 -18.02
N GLU A 540 7.70 2.99 -18.57
CA GLU A 540 6.54 3.90 -18.40
C GLU A 540 6.24 4.24 -16.92
N ASN A 541 7.27 4.25 -16.04
CA ASN A 541 7.11 4.66 -14.64
C ASN A 541 7.43 6.14 -14.43
N GLU A 542 6.85 6.71 -13.37
CA GLU A 542 7.11 8.06 -12.90
C GLU A 542 7.84 8.00 -11.54
N VAL A 543 9.08 8.50 -11.49
CA VAL A 543 9.96 8.40 -10.31
C VAL A 543 10.43 9.80 -9.90
N TYR A 544 10.01 10.28 -8.74
CA TYR A 544 10.27 11.67 -8.34
C TYR A 544 10.36 11.93 -6.84
N SER A 545 10.91 13.08 -6.43
CA SER A 545 11.00 13.54 -5.02
C SER A 545 11.68 12.58 -4.02
N ASN A 546 12.32 11.52 -4.50
CA ASN A 546 13.08 10.59 -3.68
C ASN A 546 14.36 11.27 -3.15
N THR A 547 14.79 10.86 -1.95
CA THR A 547 15.89 11.52 -1.24
C THR A 547 17.26 11.17 -1.81
N LEU A 548 17.42 9.94 -2.32
CA LEU A 548 18.63 9.53 -3.05
C LEU A 548 18.37 9.48 -4.56
N ALA A 549 19.16 8.69 -5.30
CA ALA A 549 19.04 8.59 -6.74
C ALA A 549 17.64 8.09 -7.16
N GLY A 550 17.08 8.63 -8.26
CA GLY A 550 15.80 8.16 -8.79
C GLY A 550 15.87 6.67 -9.13
N VAL A 551 16.86 6.29 -9.93
CA VAL A 551 17.21 4.89 -10.20
C VAL A 551 18.69 4.68 -9.90
N TRP A 552 19.02 3.64 -9.14
CA TRP A 552 20.39 3.24 -8.86
C TRP A 552 20.65 1.81 -9.33
N VAL A 553 21.62 1.63 -10.22
CA VAL A 553 22.04 0.35 -10.80
C VAL A 553 23.48 0.05 -10.39
N THR A 554 23.71 -1.09 -9.74
CA THR A 554 25.02 -1.45 -9.18
C THR A 554 25.34 -2.94 -9.20
N THR A 555 26.60 -3.29 -8.96
CA THR A 555 27.07 -4.65 -8.64
C THR A 555 26.69 -5.66 -9.72
N GLY A 556 27.09 -5.36 -10.96
CA GLY A 556 26.86 -6.22 -12.13
C GLY A 556 25.41 -6.30 -12.62
N SER A 557 24.53 -5.40 -12.17
CA SER A 557 23.12 -5.38 -12.58
C SER A 557 22.91 -4.84 -13.99
N CYS A 558 21.90 -5.37 -14.69
CA CYS A 558 21.64 -5.09 -16.11
C CYS A 558 20.13 -4.89 -16.41
N PRO A 559 19.46 -3.87 -15.87
CA PRO A 559 18.05 -3.60 -16.18
C PRO A 559 17.85 -2.98 -17.58
N GLU A 560 16.63 -3.08 -18.11
CA GLU A 560 16.15 -2.30 -19.27
C GLU A 560 15.20 -1.20 -18.78
N LEU A 561 15.61 0.07 -18.94
CA LEU A 561 14.82 1.24 -18.59
C LEU A 561 14.31 1.93 -19.85
N ARG A 562 12.99 1.94 -20.05
CA ARG A 562 12.38 2.51 -21.25
C ARG A 562 11.22 3.46 -20.96
N ARG A 563 11.15 4.62 -21.61
CA ARG A 563 9.98 5.55 -21.51
C ARG A 563 9.59 5.95 -20.09
N ASN A 564 10.53 5.97 -19.15
CA ASN A 564 10.27 6.44 -17.78
C ASN A 564 10.44 7.96 -17.70
N ARG A 565 9.73 8.57 -16.75
CA ARG A 565 9.89 9.96 -16.33
C ARG A 565 10.58 9.95 -14.97
N ILE A 566 11.83 10.41 -14.92
CA ILE A 566 12.65 10.40 -13.70
C ILE A 566 13.03 11.84 -13.39
N HIS A 567 12.41 12.45 -12.39
CA HIS A 567 12.56 13.89 -12.20
C HIS A 567 12.48 14.39 -10.76
N SER A 568 12.84 15.66 -10.54
CA SER A 568 12.63 16.34 -9.26
C SER A 568 13.25 15.60 -8.06
N GLY A 569 14.33 14.85 -8.27
CA GLY A 569 15.05 14.13 -7.21
C GLY A 569 16.02 15.03 -6.46
N LYS A 570 16.26 14.72 -5.18
CA LYS A 570 17.23 15.46 -4.35
C LYS A 570 18.69 15.08 -4.64
N GLN A 571 18.91 14.01 -5.42
CA GLN A 571 20.23 13.57 -5.88
C GLN A 571 20.29 13.40 -7.40
N VAL A 572 20.96 12.34 -7.87
CA VAL A 572 21.15 11.98 -9.29
C VAL A 572 19.87 11.37 -9.84
N GLY A 573 19.55 11.61 -11.11
CA GLY A 573 18.41 10.94 -11.75
C GLY A 573 18.62 9.43 -11.90
N VAL A 574 19.62 9.04 -12.69
CA VAL A 574 20.01 7.64 -12.90
C VAL A 574 21.49 7.45 -12.60
N TYR A 575 21.80 6.49 -11.73
CA TYR A 575 23.16 6.27 -11.25
C TYR A 575 23.64 4.85 -11.54
N PHE A 576 24.66 4.73 -12.40
CA PHE A 576 25.37 3.49 -12.66
C PHE A 576 26.70 3.45 -11.88
N TYR A 577 26.81 2.46 -10.98
CA TYR A 577 27.93 2.30 -10.06
C TYR A 577 28.45 0.86 -10.04
N ASP A 578 29.72 0.65 -9.70
CA ASP A 578 30.31 -0.68 -9.44
C ASP A 578 29.91 -1.75 -10.46
N ASN A 579 30.39 -1.57 -11.70
CA ASN A 579 30.04 -2.45 -12.83
C ASN A 579 28.53 -2.50 -13.11
N GLY A 580 27.84 -1.37 -12.97
CA GLY A 580 26.45 -1.22 -13.39
C GLY A 580 26.34 -1.18 -14.92
N HIS A 581 25.42 -1.97 -15.47
CA HIS A 581 25.16 -2.07 -16.90
C HIS A 581 23.66 -1.90 -17.19
N GLY A 582 23.25 -2.20 -18.42
CA GLY A 582 21.85 -2.12 -18.84
C GLY A 582 21.64 -1.11 -19.95
N THR A 583 20.37 -0.93 -20.31
CA THR A 583 19.95 -0.01 -21.37
C THR A 583 19.03 1.05 -20.78
N LEU A 584 19.33 2.31 -21.07
CA LEU A 584 18.50 3.48 -20.75
C LEU A 584 18.03 4.07 -22.09
N GLU A 585 16.78 3.85 -22.45
CA GLU A 585 16.22 4.11 -23.78
C GLU A 585 14.94 4.95 -23.76
N ASP A 586 14.86 6.01 -24.56
CA ASP A 586 13.63 6.80 -24.74
C ASP A 586 13.05 7.36 -23.42
N ASN A 587 13.88 7.72 -22.42
CA ASN A 587 13.44 8.27 -21.13
C ASN A 587 13.55 9.79 -21.07
N ASP A 588 12.73 10.40 -20.22
CA ASP A 588 12.77 11.82 -19.84
C ASP A 588 13.39 11.94 -18.43
N ILE A 589 14.56 12.58 -18.30
CA ILE A 589 15.29 12.70 -17.02
C ILE A 589 15.57 14.17 -16.73
N PHE A 590 14.97 14.74 -15.69
CA PHE A 590 15.03 16.19 -15.54
C PHE A 590 14.91 16.76 -14.12
N ASN A 591 15.35 18.01 -13.95
CA ASN A 591 15.20 18.78 -12.71
C ASN A 591 15.75 18.08 -11.45
N HIS A 592 16.92 17.46 -11.57
CA HIS A 592 17.63 16.83 -10.45
C HIS A 592 18.61 17.82 -9.81
N MET A 593 18.74 17.75 -8.48
CA MET A 593 19.71 18.56 -7.72
C MET A 593 21.17 18.25 -8.05
N TYR A 594 21.46 17.10 -8.68
CA TYR A 594 22.78 16.74 -9.17
C TYR A 594 22.74 16.57 -10.69
N SER A 595 23.52 15.63 -11.25
CA SER A 595 23.49 15.32 -12.67
C SER A 595 22.26 14.47 -13.01
N GLY A 596 21.75 14.60 -14.23
CA GLY A 596 20.68 13.72 -14.71
C GLY A 596 21.12 12.24 -14.71
N VAL A 597 22.32 11.96 -15.22
CA VAL A 597 22.90 10.61 -15.24
C VAL A 597 24.35 10.63 -14.73
N GLN A 598 24.73 9.61 -13.95
CA GLN A 598 26.12 9.38 -13.54
C GLN A 598 26.59 7.96 -13.87
N ILE A 599 27.83 7.85 -14.37
CA ILE A 599 28.47 6.57 -14.71
C ILE A 599 29.87 6.54 -14.08
N ARG A 600 30.15 5.55 -13.23
CA ARG A 600 31.49 5.38 -12.64
C ARG A 600 31.88 3.95 -12.30
N THR A 601 33.16 3.73 -12.01
CA THR A 601 33.70 2.46 -11.49
C THR A 601 33.42 1.28 -12.43
N GLY A 602 33.94 1.35 -13.66
CA GLY A 602 33.81 0.28 -14.66
C GLY A 602 32.40 0.10 -15.25
N SER A 603 31.41 0.86 -14.78
CA SER A 603 30.05 0.83 -15.30
C SER A 603 30.03 1.19 -16.79
N ASN A 604 29.25 0.42 -17.57
CA ASN A 604 29.21 0.53 -19.03
C ASN A 604 27.77 0.35 -19.55
N PRO A 605 26.89 1.33 -19.34
CA PRO A 605 25.51 1.29 -19.83
C PRO A 605 25.39 1.76 -21.29
N ILE A 606 24.30 1.37 -21.95
CA ILE A 606 23.89 1.92 -23.24
C ILE A 606 22.80 2.96 -22.98
N ILE A 607 23.09 4.24 -23.23
CA ILE A 607 22.18 5.36 -23.05
C ILE A 607 21.80 5.88 -24.42
N LYS A 608 20.56 5.64 -24.86
CA LYS A 608 20.12 6.02 -26.21
C LYS A 608 18.77 6.73 -26.27
N ARG A 609 18.66 7.76 -27.09
CA ARG A 609 17.40 8.50 -27.36
C ARG A 609 16.70 9.07 -26.11
N ASN A 610 17.45 9.42 -25.08
CA ASN A 610 16.89 10.05 -23.88
C ASN A 610 16.93 11.58 -24.01
N LYS A 611 16.01 12.24 -23.30
CA LYS A 611 16.02 13.69 -23.08
C LYS A 611 16.48 13.97 -21.65
N ILE A 612 17.53 14.79 -21.49
CA ILE A 612 18.17 15.06 -20.20
C ILE A 612 18.37 16.56 -19.99
N TRP A 613 17.67 17.16 -19.02
CA TRP A 613 17.70 18.62 -18.82
C TRP A 613 17.49 19.08 -17.37
N GLY A 614 17.80 20.34 -17.08
CA GLY A 614 17.56 20.94 -15.76
C GLY A 614 18.40 20.36 -14.61
N GLY A 615 19.45 19.58 -14.91
CA GLY A 615 20.39 19.06 -13.92
C GLY A 615 21.30 20.16 -13.38
N GLN A 616 21.39 20.28 -12.05
CA GLN A 616 22.20 21.34 -11.43
C GLN A 616 23.71 21.04 -11.47
N ASN A 617 24.11 19.76 -11.50
CA ASN A 617 25.53 19.34 -11.67
C ASN A 617 25.81 18.75 -13.07
N GLY A 618 25.11 19.26 -14.09
CA GLY A 618 25.26 18.85 -15.49
C GLY A 618 24.26 17.81 -15.97
N GLY A 619 24.30 17.50 -17.27
CA GLY A 619 23.40 16.50 -17.86
C GLY A 619 23.85 15.08 -17.55
N ILE A 620 25.01 14.68 -18.09
CA ILE A 620 25.64 13.37 -17.86
C ILE A 620 27.05 13.55 -17.32
N LEU A 621 27.39 12.86 -16.23
CA LEU A 621 28.73 12.84 -15.66
C LEU A 621 29.33 11.42 -15.70
N VAL A 622 30.42 11.26 -16.44
CA VAL A 622 31.21 10.03 -16.54
C VAL A 622 32.54 10.24 -15.83
N TYR A 623 32.80 9.46 -14.78
CA TYR A 623 34.00 9.65 -13.94
C TYR A 623 34.52 8.36 -13.31
N ASN A 624 35.75 8.41 -12.78
CA ASN A 624 36.44 7.31 -12.09
C ASN A 624 36.40 5.99 -12.91
N GLY A 625 36.95 6.03 -14.13
CA GLY A 625 36.96 4.88 -15.04
C GLY A 625 35.57 4.47 -15.53
N GLY A 626 34.62 5.40 -15.58
CA GLY A 626 33.31 5.17 -16.19
C GLY A 626 33.42 5.02 -17.70
N LEU A 627 32.57 4.16 -18.26
CA LEU A 627 32.48 3.90 -19.70
C LEU A 627 31.09 4.34 -20.21
N GLY A 628 30.52 3.58 -21.13
CA GLY A 628 29.17 3.78 -21.64
C GLY A 628 29.14 4.22 -23.10
N VAL A 629 28.02 3.89 -23.76
CA VAL A 629 27.70 4.33 -25.12
C VAL A 629 26.51 5.29 -25.03
N LEU A 630 26.76 6.54 -25.39
CA LEU A 630 25.76 7.61 -25.41
C LEU A 630 25.39 7.88 -26.87
N GLU A 631 24.18 7.49 -27.27
CA GLU A 631 23.74 7.56 -28.66
C GLU A 631 22.41 8.29 -28.87
N ARG A 632 22.37 9.28 -29.76
CA ARG A 632 21.11 9.97 -30.13
C ARG A 632 20.37 10.60 -28.95
N ASN A 633 21.06 10.99 -27.88
CA ASN A 633 20.44 11.69 -26.76
C ASN A 633 20.34 13.20 -27.03
N GLU A 634 19.35 13.84 -26.42
CA GLU A 634 19.15 15.28 -26.42
C GLU A 634 19.40 15.81 -25.00
N ILE A 635 20.45 16.60 -24.84
CA ILE A 635 20.95 17.08 -23.53
C ILE A 635 20.97 18.60 -23.55
N PHE A 636 20.15 19.24 -22.72
CA PHE A 636 19.95 20.70 -22.81
C PHE A 636 19.58 21.37 -21.49
N ASP A 637 19.67 22.70 -21.43
CA ASP A 637 19.29 23.53 -20.26
C ASP A 637 19.80 22.98 -18.91
N ASN A 638 21.04 22.48 -18.90
CA ASN A 638 21.71 22.06 -17.68
C ASN A 638 22.51 23.25 -17.11
N ALA A 639 22.58 23.36 -15.78
CA ALA A 639 23.25 24.47 -15.11
C ALA A 639 24.78 24.40 -15.27
N MET A 640 25.32 23.18 -15.33
CA MET A 640 26.72 22.89 -15.66
C MET A 640 26.81 22.18 -17.00
N ALA A 641 27.96 21.58 -17.32
CA ALA A 641 28.18 21.02 -18.64
C ALA A 641 27.12 19.99 -19.05
N GLY A 642 26.79 19.95 -20.34
CA GLY A 642 25.89 18.94 -20.88
C GLY A 642 26.43 17.54 -20.63
N VAL A 643 27.70 17.30 -20.99
CA VAL A 643 28.42 16.08 -20.65
C VAL A 643 29.78 16.38 -20.01
N TRP A 644 30.05 15.72 -18.89
CA TRP A 644 31.36 15.72 -18.25
C TRP A 644 32.04 14.36 -18.34
N ILE A 645 33.32 14.38 -18.72
CA ILE A 645 34.18 13.19 -18.76
C ILE A 645 35.42 13.48 -17.93
N LYS A 646 35.64 12.75 -16.84
CA LYS A 646 36.82 12.96 -15.98
C LYS A 646 37.41 11.71 -15.36
N THR A 647 38.60 11.82 -14.78
CA THR A 647 39.28 10.76 -14.03
C THR A 647 39.38 9.45 -14.83
N ASP A 648 40.14 9.52 -15.92
CA ASP A 648 40.45 8.39 -16.81
C ASP A 648 39.25 7.67 -17.44
N SER A 649 38.09 8.32 -17.45
CA SER A 649 36.87 7.79 -18.08
C SER A 649 36.95 7.83 -19.60
N ASN A 650 36.30 6.86 -20.26
CA ASN A 650 36.41 6.68 -21.71
C ASN A 650 35.07 6.26 -22.35
N PRO A 651 34.05 7.14 -22.35
CA PRO A 651 32.77 6.86 -22.98
C PRO A 651 32.83 7.05 -24.51
N HIS A 652 31.87 6.46 -25.23
CA HIS A 652 31.65 6.68 -26.66
C HIS A 652 30.37 7.49 -26.88
N LEU A 653 30.48 8.70 -27.41
CA LEU A 653 29.39 9.62 -27.68
C LEU A 653 29.17 9.72 -29.18
N ARG A 654 27.98 9.32 -29.66
CA ARG A 654 27.62 9.43 -31.07
C ARG A 654 26.23 9.99 -31.34
N TYR A 655 26.09 10.82 -32.36
CA TYR A 655 24.77 11.35 -32.79
C TYR A 655 23.99 12.13 -31.72
N ASN A 656 24.64 12.62 -30.66
CA ASN A 656 23.95 13.35 -29.60
C ASN A 656 23.78 14.83 -29.97
N LYS A 657 22.71 15.44 -29.46
CA LYS A 657 22.47 16.88 -29.50
C LYS A 657 22.71 17.46 -28.11
N ILE A 658 23.64 18.40 -27.98
CA ILE A 658 24.03 19.00 -26.70
C ILE A 658 23.96 20.52 -26.82
N HIS A 659 22.97 21.15 -26.21
CA HIS A 659 22.68 22.54 -26.52
C HIS A 659 22.01 23.34 -25.42
N ASP A 660 22.02 24.67 -25.56
CA ASP A 660 21.32 25.60 -24.67
C ASP A 660 21.69 25.38 -23.18
N GLY A 661 22.90 24.87 -22.90
CA GLY A 661 23.43 24.70 -21.54
C GLY A 661 24.09 25.98 -21.02
N ARG A 662 24.07 26.18 -19.71
CA ARG A 662 24.62 27.39 -19.06
C ARG A 662 26.14 27.37 -18.86
N ASP A 663 26.77 26.23 -19.15
CA ASP A 663 28.22 26.03 -19.11
C ASP A 663 28.71 25.45 -20.46
N GLY A 664 29.79 24.66 -20.48
CA GLY A 664 30.31 24.02 -21.69
C GLY A 664 29.39 22.91 -22.21
N GLY A 665 29.40 22.68 -23.52
CA GLY A 665 28.63 21.56 -24.09
C GLY A 665 29.17 20.22 -23.59
N ILE A 666 30.44 19.96 -23.87
CA ILE A 666 31.17 18.80 -23.33
C ILE A 666 32.45 19.30 -22.67
N CYS A 667 32.70 18.94 -21.41
CA CYS A 667 34.00 19.21 -20.77
C CYS A 667 34.72 17.93 -20.34
N ILE A 668 36.01 17.88 -20.65
CA ILE A 668 36.87 16.70 -20.52
C ILE A 668 38.09 17.08 -19.68
N PHE A 669 38.23 16.46 -18.52
CA PHE A 669 39.23 16.82 -17.49
C PHE A 669 39.93 15.58 -16.92
N ASN A 670 41.04 15.80 -16.20
CA ASN A 670 41.74 14.84 -15.36
C ASN A 670 41.97 13.48 -16.04
N GLY A 671 42.72 13.46 -17.14
CA GLY A 671 43.01 12.23 -17.90
C GLY A 671 41.81 11.67 -18.67
N GLY A 672 40.69 12.39 -18.71
CA GLY A 672 39.49 12.01 -19.45
C GLY A 672 39.80 11.73 -20.93
N ARG A 673 39.17 10.68 -21.44
CA ARG A 673 39.27 10.24 -22.84
C ARG A 673 37.87 10.24 -23.44
N GLY A 674 37.69 9.43 -24.47
CA GLY A 674 36.40 9.24 -25.12
C GLY A 674 36.50 9.47 -26.62
N ILE A 675 35.51 8.91 -27.31
CA ILE A 675 35.33 9.08 -28.76
C ILE A 675 34.03 9.84 -28.94
N LEU A 676 34.12 11.03 -29.51
CA LEU A 676 33.01 11.91 -29.82
C LEU A 676 32.84 11.92 -31.32
N GLU A 677 31.81 11.26 -31.84
CA GLU A 677 31.58 11.09 -33.27
C GLU A 677 30.22 11.62 -33.72
N GLU A 678 30.19 12.47 -34.74
CA GLU A 678 28.92 12.91 -35.37
C GLU A 678 27.91 13.54 -34.40
N ASN A 679 28.40 14.24 -33.35
CA ASN A 679 27.55 14.97 -32.41
C ASN A 679 27.29 16.41 -32.88
N GLU A 680 26.16 16.97 -32.49
CA GLU A 680 25.81 18.38 -32.67
C GLU A 680 25.85 19.11 -31.33
N ILE A 681 26.73 20.11 -31.22
CA ILE A 681 26.98 20.85 -29.98
C ILE A 681 26.80 22.33 -30.27
N PHE A 682 25.77 22.96 -29.71
CA PHE A 682 25.43 24.32 -30.13
C PHE A 682 24.75 25.18 -29.06
N ARG A 683 24.85 26.50 -29.19
CA ARG A 683 24.19 27.48 -28.30
C ARG A 683 24.46 27.29 -26.80
N ASN A 684 25.58 26.67 -26.44
CA ASN A 684 26.04 26.61 -25.05
C ASN A 684 26.71 27.94 -24.66
N THR A 685 26.60 28.33 -23.40
CA THR A 685 27.12 29.61 -22.91
C THR A 685 28.66 29.66 -22.90
N GLN A 686 29.31 28.54 -22.56
CA GLN A 686 30.78 28.41 -22.64
C GLN A 686 31.23 27.66 -23.89
N ALA A 687 32.46 27.15 -23.88
CA ALA A 687 33.03 26.43 -25.00
C ALA A 687 32.13 25.26 -25.39
N GLY A 688 31.97 25.03 -26.70
CA GLY A 688 31.25 23.85 -27.19
C GLY A 688 31.89 22.56 -26.65
N VAL A 689 33.21 22.43 -26.84
CA VAL A 689 34.01 21.38 -26.20
C VAL A 689 35.21 21.98 -25.49
N LEU A 690 35.35 21.70 -24.20
CA LEU A 690 36.49 22.09 -23.36
C LEU A 690 37.33 20.87 -22.98
N ILE A 691 38.62 20.89 -23.29
CA ILE A 691 39.56 19.79 -23.06
C ILE A 691 40.71 20.32 -22.19
N SER A 692 40.96 19.69 -21.04
CA SER A 692 41.90 20.20 -20.05
C SER A 692 42.52 19.08 -19.20
N SER A 693 43.52 19.41 -18.38
CA SER A 693 44.14 18.53 -17.37
C SER A 693 44.58 17.18 -17.92
N GLN A 694 45.53 17.19 -18.87
CA GLN A 694 46.12 15.98 -19.47
C GLN A 694 45.11 15.01 -20.12
N SER A 695 43.96 15.52 -20.55
CA SER A 695 42.95 14.74 -21.28
C SER A 695 43.36 14.50 -22.73
N HIS A 696 42.89 13.38 -23.32
CA HIS A 696 43.28 12.93 -24.66
C HIS A 696 42.09 12.33 -25.47
N PRO A 697 41.01 13.10 -25.74
CA PRO A 697 39.86 12.59 -26.48
C PRO A 697 40.07 12.56 -28.00
N ARG A 698 39.19 11.84 -28.70
CA ARG A 698 39.10 11.81 -30.17
C ARG A 698 37.77 12.42 -30.62
N LEU A 699 37.82 13.51 -31.38
CA LEU A 699 36.65 14.18 -31.93
C LEU A 699 36.61 13.96 -33.45
N LYS A 700 35.56 13.30 -33.93
CA LYS A 700 35.38 12.97 -35.34
C LYS A 700 34.06 13.48 -35.90
N ARG A 701 34.10 14.24 -36.99
CA ARG A 701 32.91 14.66 -37.76
C ARG A 701 31.81 15.33 -36.91
N ASN A 702 32.17 16.01 -35.83
CA ASN A 702 31.21 16.74 -34.99
C ASN A 702 30.89 18.11 -35.61
N LYS A 703 29.69 18.63 -35.33
CA LYS A 703 29.28 20.00 -35.67
C LYS A 703 29.21 20.82 -34.38
N ILE A 704 30.03 21.87 -34.28
CA ILE A 704 30.14 22.71 -33.08
C ILE A 704 29.89 24.16 -33.47
N TYR A 705 28.73 24.71 -33.09
CA TYR A 705 28.27 25.96 -33.70
C TYR A 705 27.37 26.83 -32.83
N ASP A 706 27.24 28.10 -33.22
CA ASP A 706 26.36 29.10 -32.57
C ASP A 706 26.57 29.22 -31.04
N GLY A 707 27.74 28.83 -30.52
CA GLY A 707 28.09 28.96 -29.11
C GLY A 707 28.40 30.40 -28.71
N LEU A 708 28.17 30.74 -27.45
CA LEU A 708 28.46 32.07 -26.90
C LEU A 708 29.93 32.25 -26.50
N ALA A 709 30.78 31.23 -26.66
CA ALA A 709 32.23 31.31 -26.44
C ALA A 709 33.01 30.71 -27.64
N ALA A 710 34.08 29.96 -27.39
CA ALA A 710 34.85 29.24 -28.40
C ALA A 710 34.13 27.94 -28.82
N GLY A 711 34.43 27.43 -30.02
CA GLY A 711 33.90 26.13 -30.44
C GLY A 711 34.58 24.99 -29.70
N ILE A 712 35.89 24.81 -29.90
CA ILE A 712 36.75 23.85 -29.20
C ILE A 712 37.84 24.63 -28.47
N GLU A 713 38.05 24.30 -27.21
CA GLU A 713 39.08 24.89 -26.37
C GLU A 713 39.95 23.80 -25.73
N ILE A 714 41.28 23.91 -25.85
CA ILE A 714 42.24 22.93 -25.32
C ILE A 714 43.31 23.66 -24.48
N THR A 715 43.43 23.27 -23.21
CA THR A 715 44.25 23.96 -22.18
C THR A 715 44.95 22.94 -21.24
N ASN A 716 45.80 23.40 -20.32
CA ASN A 716 46.39 22.63 -19.22
C ASN A 716 47.04 21.32 -19.66
N ASN A 717 47.95 21.41 -20.63
CA ASN A 717 48.70 20.26 -21.18
C ASN A 717 47.81 19.11 -21.68
N ALA A 718 46.55 19.39 -22.04
CA ALA A 718 45.72 18.43 -22.72
C ALA A 718 46.08 18.32 -24.20
N ASN A 719 45.69 17.22 -24.81
CA ASN A 719 45.87 16.96 -26.23
C ASN A 719 44.57 16.41 -26.83
N ALA A 720 44.42 16.39 -28.15
CA ALA A 720 43.25 15.81 -28.79
C ALA A 720 43.56 15.38 -30.23
N TYR A 721 42.80 14.40 -30.72
CA TYR A 721 42.74 14.06 -32.14
C TYR A 721 41.46 14.63 -32.74
N LEU A 722 41.58 15.62 -33.62
CA LEU A 722 40.47 16.31 -34.27
C LEU A 722 40.44 15.91 -35.75
N GLU A 723 39.42 15.17 -36.19
CA GLU A 723 39.27 14.74 -37.59
C GLU A 723 37.90 15.12 -38.18
N GLY A 724 37.89 15.87 -39.29
CA GLY A 724 36.66 16.13 -40.05
C GLY A 724 35.60 16.97 -39.33
N ASN A 725 35.94 17.67 -38.24
CA ASN A 725 34.95 18.45 -37.46
C ASN A 725 34.61 19.77 -38.16
N HIS A 726 33.36 20.21 -38.03
CA HIS A 726 32.87 21.49 -38.54
C HIS A 726 32.63 22.44 -37.36
N VAL A 727 33.42 23.51 -37.26
CA VAL A 727 33.36 24.47 -36.14
C VAL A 727 33.08 25.87 -36.65
N PHE A 728 31.87 26.38 -36.42
CA PHE A 728 31.41 27.59 -37.11
C PHE A 728 30.47 28.48 -36.30
N ASN A 729 30.40 29.76 -36.66
CA ASN A 729 29.48 30.76 -36.07
C ASN A 729 29.56 30.98 -34.55
N ASN A 730 30.64 30.55 -33.88
CA ASN A 730 30.84 30.79 -32.45
C ASN A 730 31.25 32.25 -32.17
N LYS A 731 30.97 32.77 -30.96
CA LYS A 731 31.28 34.16 -30.56
C LYS A 731 32.78 34.46 -30.57
N PHE A 732 33.59 33.52 -30.09
CA PHE A 732 35.05 33.64 -30.09
C PHE A 732 35.66 32.92 -31.29
N ALA A 733 36.90 32.44 -31.18
CA ALA A 733 37.51 31.64 -32.23
C ALA A 733 36.86 30.25 -32.29
N GLY A 734 36.96 29.60 -33.45
CA GLY A 734 36.45 28.24 -33.62
C GLY A 734 37.24 27.24 -32.78
N ILE A 735 38.56 27.18 -32.97
CA ILE A 735 39.47 26.33 -32.19
C ILE A 735 40.47 27.23 -31.45
N CYS A 736 40.55 27.06 -30.14
CA CYS A 736 41.37 27.81 -29.21
C CYS A 736 42.38 26.86 -28.54
N LEU A 737 43.68 27.16 -28.63
CA LEU A 737 44.76 26.32 -28.06
C LEU A 737 45.64 27.12 -27.08
N ALA A 738 45.88 26.56 -25.89
CA ALA A 738 46.77 27.16 -24.90
C ALA A 738 48.25 26.98 -25.27
N THR A 739 49.13 27.71 -24.57
CA THR A 739 50.58 27.54 -24.72
C THR A 739 51.00 26.11 -24.44
N GLY A 740 51.77 25.51 -25.35
CA GLY A 740 52.24 24.13 -25.24
C GLY A 740 51.26 23.05 -25.71
N VAL A 741 50.06 23.43 -26.15
CA VAL A 741 49.03 22.50 -26.64
C VAL A 741 49.09 22.38 -28.17
N ASN A 742 49.30 21.16 -28.66
CA ASN A 742 49.41 20.85 -30.09
C ASN A 742 48.56 19.63 -30.47
N PRO A 743 47.25 19.80 -30.75
CA PRO A 743 46.38 18.69 -31.15
C PRO A 743 46.72 18.17 -32.55
N GLU A 744 46.49 16.88 -32.76
CA GLU A 744 46.51 16.29 -34.09
C GLU A 744 45.25 16.70 -34.85
N MET A 745 45.42 17.36 -36.00
CA MET A 745 44.31 17.88 -36.79
C MET A 745 44.33 17.34 -38.21
N LYS A 746 43.19 16.84 -38.68
CA LYS A 746 43.00 16.34 -40.05
C LYS A 746 41.63 16.74 -40.60
N ASP A 747 41.59 17.36 -41.77
CA ASP A 747 40.36 17.68 -42.51
C ASP A 747 39.28 18.47 -41.75
N ASN A 748 39.64 19.23 -40.70
CA ASN A 748 38.68 20.05 -39.95
C ASN A 748 38.32 21.34 -40.72
N LYS A 749 37.05 21.74 -40.67
CA LYS A 749 36.53 22.97 -41.29
C LYS A 749 36.16 23.99 -40.23
N VAL A 750 36.92 25.08 -40.14
CA VAL A 750 36.68 26.19 -39.19
C VAL A 750 36.33 27.45 -39.97
N TYR A 751 35.10 27.97 -39.84
CA TYR A 751 34.61 29.07 -40.68
C TYR A 751 33.51 29.89 -39.98
N GLY A 752 33.25 31.13 -40.41
CA GLY A 752 32.12 31.94 -39.91
C GLY A 752 32.17 32.37 -38.44
N ASN A 753 33.20 31.98 -37.67
CA ASN A 753 33.35 32.37 -36.26
C ASN A 753 33.59 33.88 -36.13
N LYS A 754 33.04 34.49 -35.08
CA LYS A 754 32.98 35.96 -34.94
C LYS A 754 34.31 36.57 -34.49
N ASN A 755 35.24 35.77 -33.97
CA ASN A 755 36.58 36.18 -33.49
C ASN A 755 36.52 37.44 -32.61
N ALA A 756 35.57 37.51 -31.67
CA ALA A 756 35.33 38.73 -30.90
C ALA A 756 36.55 39.17 -30.07
N ILE A 757 37.36 38.22 -29.58
CA ILE A 757 38.61 38.49 -28.84
C ILE A 757 39.65 39.16 -29.74
N GLU A 758 39.92 38.60 -30.92
CA GLU A 758 40.87 39.17 -31.88
C GLU A 758 40.45 40.59 -32.32
N LYS A 759 39.16 40.80 -32.55
CA LYS A 759 38.59 42.13 -32.84
C LYS A 759 38.78 43.09 -31.67
N ALA A 760 38.58 42.64 -30.43
CA ALA A 760 38.78 43.48 -29.25
C ALA A 760 40.25 43.87 -29.04
N VAL A 761 41.17 42.92 -29.28
CA VAL A 761 42.61 43.19 -29.27
C VAL A 761 42.95 44.27 -30.31
N LYS A 762 42.48 44.11 -31.55
CA LYS A 762 42.68 45.10 -32.64
C LYS A 762 42.08 46.47 -32.33
N CYS A 763 40.95 46.53 -31.64
CA CYS A 763 40.28 47.77 -31.26
C CYS A 763 40.78 48.39 -29.94
N GLY A 764 41.83 47.86 -29.31
CA GLY A 764 42.41 48.44 -28.08
C GLY A 764 41.51 48.34 -26.83
N ARG A 765 40.53 47.42 -26.80
CA ARG A 765 39.59 47.25 -25.67
C ARG A 765 40.14 46.29 -24.61
N CYS A 766 39.85 46.53 -23.33
CA CYS A 766 40.14 45.55 -22.28
C CYS A 766 39.37 44.25 -22.54
N LEU A 767 40.03 43.09 -22.43
CA LEU A 767 39.38 41.81 -22.67
C LEU A 767 38.34 41.45 -21.60
N TYR A 768 38.45 42.00 -20.38
CA TYR A 768 37.42 41.90 -19.34
C TYR A 768 36.04 42.37 -19.82
N LYS A 769 35.99 43.40 -20.68
CA LYS A 769 34.75 43.94 -21.25
C LYS A 769 34.06 42.99 -22.24
N ILE A 770 34.82 42.08 -22.85
CA ILE A 770 34.33 41.12 -23.85
C ILE A 770 33.94 39.80 -23.18
N SER A 771 34.73 39.42 -22.16
CA SER A 771 34.62 38.19 -21.39
C SER A 771 33.54 38.24 -20.32
N SER A 772 33.27 39.45 -19.79
CA SER A 772 32.57 39.66 -18.51
C SER A 772 33.18 38.80 -17.39
N TYR A 773 32.47 38.65 -16.26
CA TYR A 773 32.84 37.70 -15.20
C TYR A 773 32.35 36.27 -15.49
N THR A 774 31.62 36.07 -16.59
CA THR A 774 30.93 34.81 -16.90
C THR A 774 31.69 33.92 -17.89
N SER A 775 32.59 34.43 -18.73
CA SER A 775 33.32 33.63 -19.71
C SER A 775 34.82 33.89 -19.62
N TYR A 776 35.65 32.85 -19.74
CA TYR A 776 37.11 32.95 -19.65
C TYR A 776 37.74 32.75 -21.03
N PRO A 777 37.76 33.79 -21.88
CA PRO A 777 38.32 33.65 -23.21
C PRO A 777 39.82 33.43 -23.14
N MET A 778 40.30 32.53 -23.98
CA MET A 778 41.73 32.29 -24.08
C MET A 778 42.45 33.44 -24.81
N HIS A 779 43.51 33.97 -24.19
CA HIS A 779 44.33 35.06 -24.73
C HIS A 779 45.74 35.12 -24.10
N ASP A 780 46.59 36.03 -24.58
CA ASP A 780 47.93 36.24 -24.01
C ASP A 780 47.86 36.94 -22.65
N PHE A 781 48.51 36.36 -21.64
CA PHE A 781 48.60 36.90 -20.30
C PHE A 781 49.98 37.41 -19.97
N TYR A 782 49.98 38.54 -19.29
CA TYR A 782 51.18 39.21 -18.83
C TYR A 782 51.09 39.49 -17.33
N ARG A 783 52.24 39.42 -16.67
CA ARG A 783 52.43 39.86 -15.28
C ARG A 783 53.15 41.20 -15.29
N CYS A 784 52.81 42.09 -14.36
CA CYS A 784 53.46 43.39 -14.20
C CYS A 784 54.32 43.39 -12.94
N LYS A 785 55.64 43.28 -13.10
CA LYS A 785 56.60 43.27 -11.99
C LYS A 785 56.60 44.61 -11.24
N THR A 786 56.48 45.72 -11.96
CA THR A 786 56.40 47.06 -11.36
C THR A 786 55.20 47.23 -10.42
N CYS A 787 54.08 46.58 -10.71
CA CYS A 787 52.87 46.64 -9.88
C CYS A 787 52.81 45.55 -8.79
N ASN A 788 53.88 44.76 -8.62
CA ASN A 788 53.96 43.64 -7.68
C ASN A 788 52.77 42.66 -7.80
N THR A 789 52.33 42.38 -9.02
CA THR A 789 51.23 41.44 -9.27
C THR A 789 51.67 40.01 -8.93
N THR A 790 50.84 39.26 -8.20
CA THR A 790 51.16 37.87 -7.79
C THR A 790 51.05 36.88 -8.95
N ASP A 791 51.44 35.62 -8.73
CA ASP A 791 51.23 34.52 -9.69
C ASP A 791 49.77 34.29 -10.07
N ARG A 792 48.82 34.83 -9.29
CA ARG A 792 47.37 34.69 -9.52
C ARG A 792 46.79 35.81 -10.37
N ASN A 793 47.56 36.85 -10.69
CA ASN A 793 47.05 38.04 -11.37
C ASN A 793 47.52 38.06 -12.83
N ALA A 794 46.59 38.31 -13.75
CA ALA A 794 46.83 38.24 -15.18
C ALA A 794 46.29 39.50 -15.90
N ILE A 795 47.13 40.13 -16.73
CA ILE A 795 46.82 41.38 -17.43
C ILE A 795 46.74 41.12 -18.93
N CYS A 796 45.72 41.65 -19.61
CA CYS A 796 45.56 41.51 -21.06
C CYS A 796 46.49 42.43 -21.87
N VAL A 797 46.75 42.04 -23.13
CA VAL A 797 47.61 42.75 -24.09
C VAL A 797 47.26 44.23 -24.30
N ASN A 798 46.00 44.63 -24.13
CA ASN A 798 45.62 46.04 -24.26
C ASN A 798 45.85 46.83 -22.97
N CYS A 799 45.65 46.22 -21.80
CA CYS A 799 45.95 46.85 -20.53
C CYS A 799 47.46 47.07 -20.34
N ILE A 800 48.32 46.17 -20.85
CA ILE A 800 49.77 46.43 -20.84
C ILE A 800 50.16 47.64 -21.70
N ARG A 801 49.47 47.87 -22.82
CA ARG A 801 49.76 48.98 -23.74
C ARG A 801 49.27 50.33 -23.24
N ARG A 802 48.26 50.34 -22.37
CA ARG A 802 47.62 51.58 -21.90
C ARG A 802 47.79 51.83 -20.41
N CYS A 803 47.30 50.91 -19.58
CA CYS A 803 47.28 51.08 -18.12
C CYS A 803 48.67 50.82 -17.52
N HIS A 804 49.42 49.85 -18.05
CA HIS A 804 50.77 49.50 -17.58
C HIS A 804 51.85 49.92 -18.59
N ALA A 805 51.61 50.99 -19.35
CA ALA A 805 52.56 51.51 -20.31
C ALA A 805 53.84 51.98 -19.59
N GLY A 806 55.00 51.46 -20.01
CA GLY A 806 56.29 51.77 -19.39
C GLY A 806 56.61 50.99 -18.11
N HIS A 807 55.75 50.05 -17.70
CA HIS A 807 56.05 49.13 -16.61
C HIS A 807 56.86 47.92 -17.11
N ASP A 808 57.61 47.30 -16.21
CA ASP A 808 58.25 46.00 -16.46
C ASP A 808 57.19 44.90 -16.43
N VAL A 809 56.96 44.29 -17.60
CA VAL A 809 55.96 43.25 -17.81
C VAL A 809 56.60 42.02 -18.44
N GLU A 810 56.17 40.84 -17.99
CA GLU A 810 56.61 39.56 -18.54
C GLU A 810 55.42 38.77 -19.09
N PHE A 811 55.61 38.13 -20.25
CA PHE A 811 54.65 37.16 -20.76
C PHE A 811 54.65 35.93 -19.87
N VAL A 812 53.46 35.46 -19.49
CA VAL A 812 53.30 34.29 -18.62
C VAL A 812 52.87 33.08 -19.44
N THR A 813 51.71 33.19 -20.10
CA THR A 813 51.12 32.09 -20.87
C THR A 813 50.00 32.62 -21.77
N HIS A 814 49.67 31.87 -22.81
CA HIS A 814 48.40 31.98 -23.53
C HIS A 814 47.45 30.92 -22.98
N ASP A 815 46.46 31.31 -22.19
CA ASP A 815 45.56 30.34 -21.54
C ASP A 815 44.20 30.96 -21.18
N ARG A 816 43.40 30.37 -20.29
CA ARG A 816 42.14 30.93 -19.79
C ARG A 816 42.35 31.76 -18.53
N PHE A 817 42.31 33.08 -18.62
CA PHE A 817 42.12 33.95 -17.43
C PHE A 817 41.22 35.15 -17.75
N PHE A 818 40.81 35.87 -16.71
CA PHE A 818 40.25 37.22 -16.85
C PHE A 818 41.35 38.27 -16.71
N CYS A 819 41.11 39.48 -17.22
CA CYS A 819 42.05 40.57 -17.03
C CYS A 819 41.81 41.24 -15.67
N ASP A 820 42.67 40.99 -14.69
CA ASP A 820 42.63 41.56 -13.33
C ASP A 820 42.62 43.09 -13.31
N CYS A 821 43.34 43.72 -14.23
CA CYS A 821 43.29 45.17 -14.40
C CYS A 821 41.83 45.63 -14.63
N GLY A 822 41.11 44.99 -15.56
CA GLY A 822 39.72 45.32 -15.88
C GLY A 822 38.72 44.93 -14.80
N ALA A 823 39.01 43.85 -14.05
CA ALA A 823 38.20 43.42 -12.91
C ALA A 823 38.33 44.36 -11.69
N GLY A 824 39.32 45.26 -11.69
CA GLY A 824 39.56 46.19 -10.58
C GLY A 824 40.24 45.55 -9.36
N THR A 825 40.84 44.36 -9.53
CA THR A 825 41.56 43.62 -8.47
C THR A 825 42.99 44.10 -8.26
N LEU A 826 43.48 45.00 -9.13
CA LEU A 826 44.81 45.62 -9.03
C LEU A 826 44.72 47.01 -8.40
N SER A 827 45.83 47.46 -7.80
CA SER A 827 45.95 48.82 -7.24
C SER A 827 45.77 49.94 -8.27
N LEU A 828 45.97 49.63 -9.56
CA LEU A 828 45.79 50.55 -10.67
C LEU A 828 44.42 50.36 -11.33
N GLN A 829 43.63 51.43 -11.42
CA GLN A 829 42.32 51.37 -12.09
C GLN A 829 42.45 51.26 -13.61
N CYS A 830 41.65 50.38 -14.23
CA CYS A 830 41.68 50.17 -15.67
C CYS A 830 41.03 51.32 -16.44
N GLN A 831 41.81 51.90 -17.36
CA GLN A 831 41.34 52.94 -18.28
C GLN A 831 40.58 52.39 -19.50
N LEU A 832 40.54 51.06 -19.67
CA LEU A 832 40.03 50.39 -20.87
C LEU A 832 38.75 49.56 -20.64
N ALA A 833 38.34 49.35 -19.38
CA ALA A 833 37.17 48.53 -19.03
C ALA A 833 35.84 49.30 -19.22
N GLY A 834 35.82 50.61 -19.01
CA GLY A 834 34.59 51.43 -19.01
C GLY A 834 33.80 51.33 -17.69
N GLU A 835 32.54 51.80 -17.66
CA GLU A 835 31.66 51.65 -16.48
C GLU A 835 31.43 50.17 -16.14
N PRO A 836 31.39 49.81 -14.84
CA PRO A 836 31.23 48.42 -14.41
C PRO A 836 29.89 47.87 -14.89
N THR A 837 29.92 46.82 -15.72
CA THR A 837 28.73 46.02 -16.03
C THR A 837 28.34 45.26 -14.76
N LYS A 838 27.44 45.84 -13.96
CA LYS A 838 26.68 45.11 -12.95
C LYS A 838 25.74 44.14 -13.67
N ASP A 839 26.24 42.99 -14.09
CA ASP A 839 25.36 41.83 -14.13
C ASP A 839 25.43 41.22 -12.72
N THR A 840 24.32 41.34 -12.01
CA THR A 840 24.08 40.71 -10.72
C THR A 840 23.44 39.37 -11.02
N ASP A 841 24.23 38.36 -11.35
CA ASP A 841 23.88 36.95 -11.16
C ASP A 841 25.07 36.08 -11.56
N THR A 842 25.77 35.59 -10.53
CA THR A 842 26.45 34.29 -10.36
C THR A 842 27.61 34.48 -9.38
N LEU A 843 27.30 34.39 -8.10
CA LEU A 843 28.28 34.05 -7.06
C LEU A 843 28.62 32.57 -7.23
N TYR A 844 29.72 32.26 -7.91
CA TYR A 844 30.42 31.00 -7.67
C TYR A 844 31.89 31.31 -7.47
N ASP A 845 32.20 31.54 -6.20
CA ASP A 845 33.55 31.43 -5.68
C ASP A 845 34.03 29.99 -5.87
N SER A 846 35.33 29.86 -6.00
CA SER A 846 36.05 28.62 -6.31
C SER A 846 35.94 27.65 -5.14
N ALA A 847 34.83 26.92 -5.03
CA ALA A 847 34.73 25.81 -4.10
C ALA A 847 35.72 24.72 -4.55
N ALA A 848 36.73 24.47 -3.71
CA ALA A 848 37.59 23.31 -3.82
C ALA A 848 36.71 22.03 -3.97
N PRO A 849 37.18 20.99 -4.69
CA PRO A 849 36.44 19.74 -4.78
C PRO A 849 36.21 19.21 -3.36
N ILE A 850 34.96 19.28 -2.90
CA ILE A 850 34.56 18.65 -1.65
C ILE A 850 34.79 17.16 -1.85
N GLU A 851 35.65 16.58 -1.02
CA GLU A 851 35.88 15.14 -0.97
C GLU A 851 34.52 14.44 -0.86
N SER A 852 34.24 13.57 -1.84
CA SER A 852 33.04 12.76 -1.81
C SER A 852 33.18 11.71 -0.70
N HIS A 853 32.74 12.05 0.50
CA HIS A 853 32.43 11.05 1.53
C HIS A 853 31.16 10.30 1.11
N THR A 854 31.33 9.37 0.17
CA THR A 854 30.42 8.23 0.04
C THR A 854 31.07 7.08 0.81
N LEU A 855 30.32 6.50 1.76
CA LEU A 855 30.62 5.37 2.65
C LEU A 855 30.96 5.75 4.10
N MET A 856 29.98 5.62 4.98
CA MET A 856 29.95 4.58 6.03
C MET A 856 28.53 4.50 6.61
N VAL A 857 27.69 3.64 6.03
CA VAL A 857 26.61 2.99 6.78
C VAL A 857 26.69 1.53 6.36
N ASN A 858 27.24 0.71 7.26
CA ASN A 858 27.07 -0.74 7.24
C ASN A 858 25.64 -1.09 7.65
#